data_AF-A0A6G3R411-F1
#
_entry.id   AF-A0A6G3R411-F1
#
_cell.length_a   1.000
_cell.length_b   1.000
_cell.length_c   1.000
_cell.angle_alpha   90.00
_cell.angle_beta   90.00
_cell.angle_gamma   90.00
#
_symmetry.space_group_name_H-M   'P 1'
#
loop_
_entity.id
_entity.type
_entity.pdbx_description
1 polymer ?
#
loop_
_entity_poly.entity_id
_entity_poly.type
_entity_poly.pdbx_seq_one_letter_code
_entity_poly.pdbx_strand_id
1 'polypeptide(L)'
;MTAAAAAPVPAPEPSPSSAERYDEHAVAVIGMAGRFPDTPTLDGFWADLAAGRQRTGEVPPDRWDTAAHYDPEGRPGTTTSKWAASLSGIDAFDAPFFRMSPLEAEDMDPEQRLFLTEAWRALEDAGYAVGPETPLSCGVFVGCTQSDYRQIRHAAGRHDTAHSFLGGAPSVLAARVSYFLNLTGPTTAVDSACSSSLLAVHLACQSILSGDCEMAVAGGVALMLGPDIHVQTSAAGILSPTGRSAPFDASADGIVLGEGVGAVVLKPLARALADGDHVHGVIRASGANGDGRSNGIAAPNGRAQADLLTRVWRRAGVTPDDIGLVEAHGTGTPLGDPIEVKALTEAFRRTGAAPGASCAIGSVKGNVGHTTMAAGIAGLLKVLLALRHRQLPPTAGYSSPNPRLDLDDSPFHVVTELRDWPPGPGGARVAAVSSFGVSGTNCHLVVSEAPTRPRHTDTPRAFVVPVSARTPRELTAHLGALAEAVPAAPRLADVAYTLCVGRRHHPERVVVLAHSLDGLATALRAARDGTPPSLADATPEQRRLADAYLAGGRPDFAAQFAQVDARRTPLPAHPLRGTRHWPEQAAAAPGLTWWVDPDAWQVADHRVGDTPVLPGTGALALAAVAAGDEGPLELSGVRWLRPLHADTAQQVRIDTDGPRLTLRRGDTDIATATVRPSTEPPSRLPLDALADHCPRIRPGAELYARFDAAGLHYGPAFRVVDEVRVGDGEALGRLTGTDRPSWSTLVDVAALDGAIQVASVLAGDGELLLPFAAARVVVRPADGPPAWAHVRRTPDGLTVLLAGEDGRELARIEGLVARPAPTGPQTNARPPVSVLVPHWTEADAGTPAPATAPPGRTLVLHARGGEDLARAL
;
A
#
# COMPACT_ATOMS: atom_id res chain seq x y z
N MET A 1 -72.20 20.72 33.75
CA MET A 1 -71.82 19.49 33.03
C MET A 1 -72.18 19.68 31.56
N THR A 2 -71.21 20.11 30.76
CA THR A 2 -71.34 20.34 29.32
C THR A 2 -70.51 19.27 28.62
N ALA A 3 -71.18 18.41 27.84
CA ALA A 3 -70.59 17.30 27.11
C ALA A 3 -69.81 17.82 25.89
N ALA A 4 -68.53 17.45 25.80
CA ALA A 4 -67.65 17.80 24.71
C ALA A 4 -67.88 16.87 23.50
N ALA A 5 -67.95 17.45 22.31
CA ALA A 5 -68.10 16.74 21.04
C ALA A 5 -66.80 16.02 20.63
N ALA A 6 -66.92 14.77 20.18
CA ALA A 6 -65.82 13.95 19.70
C ALA A 6 -65.39 14.37 18.28
N ALA A 7 -64.07 14.47 18.07
CA ALA A 7 -63.44 14.76 16.79
C ALA A 7 -63.48 13.55 15.83
N PRO A 8 -63.51 13.77 14.49
CA PRO A 8 -63.56 12.69 13.51
C PRO A 8 -62.23 11.93 13.42
N VAL A 9 -62.31 10.61 13.32
CA VAL A 9 -61.17 9.71 13.11
C VAL A 9 -60.66 9.85 11.66
N PRO A 10 -59.35 9.94 11.41
CA PRO A 10 -58.80 10.00 10.05
C PRO A 10 -59.06 8.68 9.30
N ALA A 11 -59.38 8.76 8.02
CA ALA A 11 -59.46 7.58 7.16
C ALA A 11 -58.08 6.88 7.05
N PRO A 12 -58.03 5.55 6.95
CA PRO A 12 -56.76 4.84 6.78
C PRO A 12 -56.09 5.25 5.47
N GLU A 13 -54.81 5.62 5.55
CA GLU A 13 -53.99 5.94 4.37
C GLU A 13 -53.95 4.75 3.42
N PRO A 14 -54.01 4.99 2.09
CA PRO A 14 -53.90 3.92 1.10
C PRO A 14 -52.54 3.23 1.26
N SER A 15 -52.53 1.91 1.38
CA SER A 15 -51.29 1.13 1.41
C SER A 15 -50.53 1.32 0.08
N PRO A 16 -49.21 1.59 0.10
CA PRO A 16 -48.45 1.83 -1.11
C PRO A 16 -48.52 0.63 -2.05
N SER A 17 -48.64 0.92 -3.35
CA SER A 17 -48.69 -0.07 -4.42
C SER A 17 -47.38 -0.89 -4.46
N SER A 18 -47.42 -2.09 -5.03
CA SER A 18 -46.22 -2.94 -5.15
C SER A 18 -45.07 -2.24 -5.87
N ALA A 19 -45.36 -1.41 -6.89
CA ALA A 19 -44.37 -0.63 -7.62
C ALA A 19 -43.68 0.46 -6.77
N GLU A 20 -44.40 1.10 -5.85
CA GLU A 20 -43.84 2.11 -4.94
C GLU A 20 -42.93 1.48 -3.87
N ARG A 21 -43.23 0.26 -3.40
CA ARG A 21 -42.39 -0.46 -2.43
C ARG A 21 -41.03 -0.89 -3.00
N TYR A 22 -40.94 -1.14 -4.31
CA TYR A 22 -39.66 -1.53 -4.94
C TYR A 22 -38.70 -0.33 -5.10
N ASP A 23 -39.22 0.91 -5.08
CA ASP A 23 -38.40 2.11 -5.20
C ASP A 23 -37.79 2.56 -3.86
N GLU A 24 -38.38 2.16 -2.73
CA GLU A 24 -37.87 2.45 -1.37
C GLU A 24 -36.48 1.86 -1.08
N HIS A 25 -36.08 0.82 -1.82
CA HIS A 25 -34.79 0.17 -1.67
C HIS A 25 -33.80 0.48 -2.80
N ALA A 26 -34.18 1.36 -3.73
CA ALA A 26 -33.36 1.72 -4.88
C ALA A 26 -32.30 2.77 -4.53
N VAL A 27 -31.07 2.52 -4.96
CA VAL A 27 -29.92 3.41 -4.74
C VAL A 27 -29.42 3.92 -6.09
N ALA A 28 -29.41 5.24 -6.26
CA ALA A 28 -28.88 5.90 -7.45
C ALA A 28 -27.36 5.93 -7.43
N VAL A 29 -26.73 5.68 -8.57
CA VAL A 29 -25.34 6.05 -8.83
C VAL A 29 -25.35 7.46 -9.41
N ILE A 30 -24.95 8.45 -8.60
CA ILE A 30 -25.02 9.86 -8.97
C ILE A 30 -23.70 10.44 -9.49
N GLY A 31 -22.59 9.75 -9.23
CA GLY A 31 -21.28 10.11 -9.76
C GLY A 31 -20.42 8.87 -9.96
N MET A 32 -19.50 8.92 -10.92
CA MET A 32 -18.56 7.83 -11.15
C MET A 32 -17.23 8.31 -11.73
N ALA A 33 -16.15 7.65 -11.32
CA ALA A 33 -14.81 7.87 -11.86
C ALA A 33 -14.02 6.55 -11.81
N GLY A 34 -12.97 6.46 -12.63
CA GLY A 34 -12.14 5.27 -12.69
C GLY A 34 -11.03 5.39 -13.71
N ARG A 35 -10.02 4.55 -13.50
CA ARG A 35 -8.81 4.49 -14.32
C ARG A 35 -8.44 3.04 -14.55
N PHE A 36 -8.22 2.71 -15.82
CA PHE A 36 -7.85 1.37 -16.28
C PHE A 36 -6.62 1.46 -17.21
N PRO A 37 -5.96 0.33 -17.51
CA PRO A 37 -4.75 0.31 -18.33
C PRO A 37 -4.93 1.08 -19.65
N ASP A 38 -3.96 1.95 -19.96
CA ASP A 38 -3.96 2.91 -21.08
C ASP A 38 -5.18 3.83 -21.21
N THR A 39 -6.08 3.86 -20.23
CA THR A 39 -7.35 4.60 -20.27
C THR A 39 -7.53 5.42 -18.99
N PRO A 40 -7.00 6.66 -18.97
CA PRO A 40 -7.03 7.51 -17.77
C PRO A 40 -8.42 8.08 -17.43
N THR A 41 -9.42 7.88 -18.31
CA THR A 41 -10.79 8.38 -18.15
C THR A 41 -11.81 7.31 -18.55
N LEU A 42 -13.03 7.42 -18.02
CA LEU A 42 -14.13 6.50 -18.36
C LEU A 42 -14.57 6.59 -19.83
N ASP A 43 -14.40 7.74 -20.49
CA ASP A 43 -14.67 7.86 -21.93
C ASP A 43 -13.66 7.06 -22.76
N GLY A 44 -12.38 7.11 -22.37
CA GLY A 44 -11.34 6.27 -22.96
C GLY A 44 -11.59 4.78 -22.70
N PHE A 45 -12.01 4.45 -21.49
CA PHE A 45 -12.39 3.08 -21.12
C PHE A 45 -13.57 2.58 -21.96
N TRP A 46 -14.64 3.38 -22.12
CA TRP A 46 -15.76 3.04 -23.00
C TRP A 46 -15.30 2.83 -24.44
N ALA A 47 -14.44 3.70 -24.97
CA ALA A 47 -13.93 3.54 -26.33
C ALA A 47 -13.21 2.19 -26.53
N ASP A 48 -12.50 1.70 -25.51
CA ASP A 48 -11.85 0.39 -25.53
C ASP A 48 -12.86 -0.76 -25.44
N LEU A 49 -13.84 -0.66 -24.54
CA LEU A 49 -14.92 -1.64 -24.41
C LEU A 49 -15.71 -1.78 -25.71
N ALA A 50 -16.12 -0.66 -26.29
CA ALA A 50 -16.90 -0.60 -27.52
C ALA A 50 -16.17 -1.21 -28.72
N ALA A 51 -14.84 -1.09 -28.74
CA ALA A 51 -14.00 -1.67 -29.78
C ALA A 51 -13.48 -3.09 -29.47
N GLY A 52 -13.83 -3.66 -28.32
CA GLY A 52 -13.32 -4.97 -27.90
C GLY A 52 -11.80 -5.02 -27.69
N ARG A 53 -11.15 -3.89 -27.37
CA ARG A 53 -9.69 -3.82 -27.22
C ARG A 53 -9.22 -4.49 -25.93
N GLN A 54 -8.12 -5.24 -26.03
CA GLN A 54 -7.41 -5.87 -24.91
C GLN A 54 -6.21 -5.02 -24.52
N ARG A 55 -6.02 -4.80 -23.21
CA ARG A 55 -4.93 -4.00 -22.61
C ARG A 55 -3.95 -4.84 -21.81
N THR A 56 -3.87 -6.12 -22.11
CA THR A 56 -2.89 -7.04 -21.54
C THR A 56 -1.59 -6.95 -22.33
N GLY A 57 -0.46 -6.89 -21.62
CA GLY A 57 0.89 -6.91 -22.17
C GLY A 57 1.87 -7.58 -21.21
N GLU A 58 3.16 -7.57 -21.53
CA GLU A 58 4.16 -8.00 -20.55
C GLU A 58 4.19 -7.03 -19.37
N VAL A 59 4.47 -7.56 -18.18
CA VAL A 59 4.62 -6.72 -16.98
C VAL A 59 5.70 -5.66 -17.22
N PRO A 60 5.42 -4.38 -16.94
CA PRO A 60 6.39 -3.31 -17.12
C PRO A 60 7.66 -3.50 -16.26
N PRO A 61 8.87 -3.21 -16.80
CA PRO A 61 10.12 -3.34 -16.04
C PRO A 61 10.21 -2.47 -14.78
N ASP A 62 9.42 -1.40 -14.69
CA ASP A 62 9.32 -0.55 -13.50
C ASP A 62 8.45 -1.18 -12.38
N ARG A 63 7.84 -2.34 -12.61
CA ARG A 63 7.19 -3.17 -11.57
C ARG A 63 8.14 -4.20 -10.99
N TRP A 64 8.64 -5.12 -11.82
CA TRP A 64 9.59 -6.14 -11.41
C TRP A 64 10.32 -6.74 -12.62
N ASP A 65 11.50 -7.31 -12.37
CA ASP A 65 12.32 -7.93 -13.41
C ASP A 65 11.73 -9.28 -13.84
N THR A 66 11.15 -9.32 -15.04
CA THR A 66 10.56 -10.55 -15.58
C THR A 66 11.59 -11.66 -15.74
N ALA A 67 12.85 -11.36 -16.04
CA ALA A 67 13.90 -12.38 -16.20
C ALA A 67 14.27 -13.07 -14.88
N ALA A 68 14.08 -12.38 -13.74
CA ALA A 68 14.38 -12.92 -12.42
C ALA A 68 13.30 -13.87 -11.89
N HIS A 69 12.05 -13.68 -12.31
CA HIS A 69 10.90 -14.37 -11.71
C HIS A 69 10.08 -15.23 -12.68
N TYR A 70 10.19 -15.03 -14.00
CA TYR A 70 9.44 -15.83 -14.97
C TYR A 70 10.15 -17.14 -15.28
N ASP A 71 9.39 -18.23 -15.22
CA ASP A 71 9.86 -19.58 -15.52
C ASP A 71 8.70 -20.41 -16.09
N PRO A 72 8.73 -20.76 -17.39
CA PRO A 72 7.64 -21.48 -18.02
C PRO A 72 7.48 -22.92 -17.49
N GLU A 73 8.53 -23.51 -16.90
CA GLU A 73 8.50 -24.83 -16.27
C GLU A 73 7.94 -24.80 -14.84
N GLY A 74 7.75 -23.60 -14.25
CA GLY A 74 7.06 -23.42 -12.98
C GLY A 74 7.87 -23.89 -11.76
N ARG A 75 9.17 -23.59 -11.72
CA ARG A 75 10.00 -23.85 -10.53
C ARG A 75 9.42 -23.19 -9.26
N PRO A 76 9.65 -23.77 -8.06
CA PRO A 76 9.21 -23.12 -6.82
C PRO A 76 9.80 -21.70 -6.67
N GLY A 77 8.95 -20.72 -6.38
CA GLY A 77 9.34 -19.32 -6.21
C GLY A 77 9.35 -18.47 -7.50
N THR A 78 8.96 -19.04 -8.64
CA THR A 78 8.81 -18.34 -9.91
C THR A 78 7.35 -18.29 -10.38
N THR A 79 7.07 -17.57 -11.47
CA THR A 79 5.76 -17.47 -12.11
C THR A 79 5.80 -18.02 -13.53
N THR A 80 4.78 -18.79 -13.92
CA THR A 80 4.58 -19.27 -15.30
C THR A 80 3.94 -18.23 -16.21
N SER A 81 3.60 -17.05 -15.68
CA SER A 81 3.02 -15.95 -16.44
C SER A 81 3.76 -14.64 -16.16
N LYS A 82 4.10 -13.94 -17.25
CA LYS A 82 4.75 -12.62 -17.25
C LYS A 82 3.83 -11.52 -17.77
N TRP A 83 2.53 -11.81 -17.85
CA TRP A 83 1.54 -10.94 -18.47
C TRP A 83 0.73 -10.20 -17.40
N ALA A 84 0.37 -8.96 -17.69
CA ALA A 84 -0.56 -8.17 -16.88
C ALA A 84 -1.23 -7.08 -17.72
N ALA A 85 -2.33 -6.53 -17.23
CA ALA A 85 -2.85 -5.26 -17.71
C ALA A 85 -2.49 -4.18 -16.69
N SER A 86 -1.43 -3.41 -16.94
CA SER A 86 -0.86 -2.48 -15.95
C SER A 86 -1.28 -1.03 -16.16
N LEU A 87 -1.50 -0.32 -15.07
CA LEU A 87 -1.71 1.12 -15.04
C LEU A 87 -0.38 1.86 -15.28
N SER A 88 -0.44 2.96 -16.03
CA SER A 88 0.68 3.89 -16.13
C SER A 88 0.65 4.94 -15.01
N GLY A 89 1.78 5.61 -14.73
CA GLY A 89 1.81 6.78 -13.84
C GLY A 89 1.19 6.55 -12.46
N ILE A 90 1.45 5.39 -11.84
CA ILE A 90 0.99 5.04 -10.48
C ILE A 90 1.77 5.81 -9.39
N ASP A 91 2.88 6.42 -9.78
CA ASP A 91 3.73 7.29 -8.98
C ASP A 91 3.24 8.75 -8.96
N ALA A 92 2.32 9.13 -9.84
CA ALA A 92 1.86 10.50 -10.00
C ALA A 92 0.72 10.87 -9.04
N PHE A 93 0.87 11.97 -8.28
CA PHE A 93 -0.14 12.45 -7.33
C PHE A 93 -0.02 13.97 -7.06
N ASP A 94 -1.14 14.65 -6.81
CA ASP A 94 -1.17 16.09 -6.49
C ASP A 94 -1.19 16.30 -4.97
N ALA A 95 -0.06 16.02 -4.31
CA ALA A 95 0.04 16.15 -2.85
C ALA A 95 -0.37 17.54 -2.33
N PRO A 96 0.02 18.67 -2.96
CA PRO A 96 -0.41 19.99 -2.52
C PRO A 96 -1.93 20.21 -2.60
N PHE A 97 -2.64 19.58 -3.56
CA PHE A 97 -4.10 19.64 -3.64
C PHE A 97 -4.76 19.04 -2.41
N PHE A 98 -4.26 17.88 -1.99
CA PHE A 98 -4.69 17.19 -0.78
C PHE A 98 -3.98 17.68 0.49
N ARG A 99 -3.28 18.84 0.45
CA ARG A 99 -2.59 19.43 1.61
C ARG A 99 -1.60 18.47 2.29
N MET A 100 -0.93 17.65 1.48
CA MET A 100 0.01 16.63 1.92
C MET A 100 1.45 17.06 1.63
N SER A 101 2.36 16.75 2.55
CA SER A 101 3.79 16.97 2.31
C SER A 101 4.35 15.98 1.27
N PRO A 102 5.40 16.31 0.52
CA PRO A 102 6.01 15.37 -0.42
C PRO A 102 6.48 14.07 0.23
N LEU A 103 7.02 14.14 1.46
CA LEU A 103 7.47 12.98 2.22
C LEU A 103 6.30 12.06 2.61
N GLU A 104 5.19 12.62 3.08
CA GLU A 104 4.00 11.84 3.39
C GLU A 104 3.43 11.18 2.12
N ALA A 105 3.41 11.89 1.00
CA ALA A 105 2.91 11.36 -0.27
C ALA A 105 3.81 10.27 -0.87
N GLU A 106 5.13 10.33 -0.65
CA GLU A 106 6.07 9.26 -1.00
C GLU A 106 5.90 8.03 -0.09
N ASP A 107 5.63 8.26 1.19
CA ASP A 107 5.39 7.19 2.16
C ASP A 107 4.02 6.52 1.99
N MET A 108 3.11 7.17 1.27
CA MET A 108 1.74 6.74 1.02
C MET A 108 1.68 5.75 -0.16
N ASP A 109 1.06 4.60 0.09
CA ASP A 109 0.78 3.58 -0.91
C ASP A 109 0.06 4.19 -2.14
N PRO A 110 0.54 3.94 -3.37
CA PRO A 110 -0.10 4.41 -4.59
C PRO A 110 -1.58 4.01 -4.70
N GLU A 111 -2.02 2.89 -4.10
CA GLU A 111 -3.44 2.54 -4.06
C GLU A 111 -4.26 3.58 -3.30
N GLN A 112 -3.76 4.10 -2.18
CA GLN A 112 -4.43 5.18 -1.44
C GLN A 112 -4.48 6.46 -2.27
N ARG A 113 -3.43 6.77 -3.04
CA ARG A 113 -3.32 8.00 -3.84
C ARG A 113 -4.30 7.98 -5.01
N LEU A 114 -4.35 6.86 -5.71
CA LEU A 114 -5.26 6.63 -6.82
C LEU A 114 -6.71 6.64 -6.35
N PHE A 115 -7.04 5.90 -5.29
CA PHE A 115 -8.43 5.85 -4.82
C PHE A 115 -8.91 7.20 -4.27
N LEU A 116 -8.08 7.94 -3.52
CA LEU A 116 -8.41 9.30 -3.09
C LEU A 116 -8.70 10.23 -4.27
N THR A 117 -7.90 10.12 -5.33
CA THR A 117 -8.09 10.90 -6.57
C THR A 117 -9.40 10.55 -7.25
N GLU A 118 -9.71 9.27 -7.44
CA GLU A 118 -10.94 8.84 -8.12
C GLU A 118 -12.19 9.05 -7.26
N ALA A 119 -12.11 8.91 -5.94
CA ALA A 119 -13.20 9.26 -5.03
C ALA A 119 -13.56 10.75 -5.13
N TRP A 120 -12.55 11.63 -5.13
CA TRP A 120 -12.76 13.06 -5.33
C TRP A 120 -13.35 13.36 -6.71
N ARG A 121 -12.84 12.73 -7.78
CA ARG A 121 -13.39 12.87 -9.15
C ARG A 121 -14.83 12.39 -9.26
N ALA A 122 -15.20 11.31 -8.58
CA ALA A 122 -16.58 10.81 -8.60
C ALA A 122 -17.54 11.77 -7.88
N LEU A 123 -17.10 12.45 -6.83
CA LEU A 123 -17.88 13.50 -6.15
C LEU A 123 -18.01 14.77 -7.00
N GLU A 124 -16.94 15.16 -7.71
CA GLU A 124 -16.99 16.20 -8.73
C GLU A 124 -17.96 15.81 -9.87
N ASP A 125 -17.90 14.58 -10.38
CA ASP A 125 -18.84 14.08 -11.39
C ASP A 125 -20.30 14.14 -10.90
N ALA A 126 -20.55 13.82 -9.62
CA ALA A 126 -21.85 13.96 -8.97
C ALA A 126 -22.31 15.43 -8.79
N GLY A 127 -21.42 16.41 -8.95
CA GLY A 127 -21.73 17.82 -8.75
C GLY A 127 -21.74 18.27 -7.29
N TYR A 128 -20.94 17.63 -6.43
CA TYR A 128 -20.81 17.99 -5.01
C TYR A 128 -19.44 18.62 -4.74
N ALA A 129 -19.45 19.88 -4.31
CA ALA A 129 -18.24 20.56 -3.88
C ALA A 129 -17.78 19.99 -2.53
N VAL A 130 -16.69 19.22 -2.55
CA VAL A 130 -16.13 18.57 -1.36
C VAL A 130 -14.84 19.24 -0.89
N GLY A 131 -14.60 19.19 0.42
CA GLY A 131 -13.41 19.77 1.03
C GLY A 131 -13.58 20.09 2.52
N PRO A 132 -12.53 20.62 3.16
CA PRO A 132 -12.45 20.75 4.62
C PRO A 132 -13.43 21.78 5.23
N GLU A 133 -14.16 22.55 4.42
CA GLU A 133 -15.02 23.64 4.89
C GLU A 133 -16.44 23.18 5.22
N THR A 134 -16.94 22.13 4.57
CA THR A 134 -18.32 21.68 4.73
C THR A 134 -18.36 20.17 4.88
N PRO A 135 -18.77 19.64 6.04
CA PRO A 135 -18.89 18.20 6.22
C PRO A 135 -20.07 17.66 5.40
N LEU A 136 -19.92 16.45 4.89
CA LEU A 136 -20.99 15.71 4.20
C LEU A 136 -21.25 14.39 4.91
N SER A 137 -22.53 14.06 5.14
CA SER A 137 -22.96 12.76 5.67
C SER A 137 -22.80 11.68 4.60
N CYS A 138 -21.54 11.35 4.32
CA CYS A 138 -21.13 10.47 3.24
C CYS A 138 -20.23 9.36 3.81
N GLY A 139 -20.62 8.11 3.63
CA GLY A 139 -19.78 6.96 3.98
C GLY A 139 -18.70 6.69 2.92
N VAL A 140 -17.65 5.95 3.28
CA VAL A 140 -16.57 5.53 2.38
C VAL A 140 -16.34 4.03 2.53
N PHE A 141 -16.53 3.28 1.45
CA PHE A 141 -16.40 1.82 1.43
C PHE A 141 -15.46 1.41 0.30
N VAL A 142 -14.33 0.80 0.64
CA VAL A 142 -13.29 0.50 -0.35
C VAL A 142 -12.90 -0.96 -0.33
N GLY A 143 -12.99 -1.61 -1.49
CA GLY A 143 -12.38 -2.91 -1.73
C GLY A 143 -10.88 -2.75 -1.97
N CYS A 144 -10.06 -3.18 -1.02
CA CYS A 144 -8.60 -3.15 -1.10
C CYS A 144 -8.00 -4.23 -0.19
N THR A 145 -6.74 -4.59 -0.43
CA THR A 145 -5.98 -5.51 0.42
C THR A 145 -4.69 -4.83 0.88
N GLN A 146 -3.84 -5.56 1.60
CA GLN A 146 -2.52 -5.05 1.95
C GLN A 146 -1.62 -5.07 0.71
N SER A 147 -1.13 -3.88 0.32
CA SER A 147 -0.23 -3.68 -0.82
C SER A 147 1.22 -4.10 -0.52
N ASP A 148 1.94 -4.46 -1.58
CA ASP A 148 3.38 -4.76 -1.55
C ASP A 148 4.26 -3.51 -1.41
N TYR A 149 3.66 -2.31 -1.35
CA TYR A 149 4.41 -1.05 -1.32
C TYR A 149 5.39 -0.95 -0.16
N ARG A 150 5.07 -1.59 0.97
CA ARG A 150 5.99 -1.70 2.10
C ARG A 150 7.30 -2.37 1.67
N GLN A 151 7.25 -3.48 0.92
CA GLN A 151 8.44 -4.18 0.47
C GLN A 151 9.30 -3.30 -0.45
N ILE A 152 8.67 -2.57 -1.37
CA ILE A 152 9.35 -1.64 -2.29
C ILE A 152 10.10 -0.55 -1.52
N ARG A 153 9.47 -0.01 -0.48
CA ARG A 153 10.10 0.97 0.40
C ARG A 153 11.31 0.41 1.14
N HIS A 154 11.18 -0.78 1.71
CA HIS A 154 12.31 -1.46 2.38
C HIS A 154 13.45 -1.74 1.39
N ALA A 155 13.14 -2.17 0.16
CA ALA A 155 14.12 -2.38 -0.90
C ALA A 155 14.82 -1.08 -1.34
N ALA A 156 14.14 0.07 -1.21
CA ALA A 156 14.72 1.39 -1.44
C ALA A 156 15.48 1.97 -0.23
N GLY A 157 15.68 1.18 0.83
CA GLY A 157 16.39 1.61 2.05
C GLY A 157 15.57 2.54 2.96
N ARG A 158 14.25 2.65 2.76
CA ARG A 158 13.39 3.46 3.61
C ARG A 158 13.05 2.71 4.91
N HIS A 159 13.18 3.38 6.05
CA HIS A 159 12.79 2.84 7.35
C HIS A 159 11.29 3.01 7.63
N ASP A 160 10.76 2.18 8.53
CA ASP A 160 9.38 2.31 9.02
C ASP A 160 9.26 3.57 9.91
N THR A 161 8.41 4.51 9.49
CA THR A 161 8.03 5.75 10.18
C THR A 161 6.53 5.76 10.53
N ALA A 162 6.07 6.74 11.31
CA ALA A 162 4.63 6.95 11.52
C ALA A 162 3.87 7.19 10.19
N HIS A 163 4.49 7.93 9.24
CA HIS A 163 3.92 8.12 7.91
C HIS A 163 3.87 6.81 7.12
N SER A 164 4.87 5.94 7.23
CA SER A 164 4.85 4.60 6.61
C SER A 164 3.74 3.69 7.15
N PHE A 165 3.48 3.76 8.46
CA PHE A 165 2.43 2.99 9.10
C PHE A 165 1.06 3.42 8.56
N LEU A 166 0.80 4.72 8.54
CA LEU A 166 -0.43 5.27 7.96
C LEU A 166 -0.50 5.05 6.44
N GLY A 167 0.64 5.14 5.76
CA GLY A 167 0.77 5.02 4.31
C GLY A 167 0.53 3.62 3.77
N GLY A 168 0.75 2.57 4.57
CA GLY A 168 0.56 1.17 4.15
C GLY A 168 -0.68 0.47 4.74
N ALA A 169 -1.44 1.12 5.62
CA ALA A 169 -2.59 0.49 6.28
C ALA A 169 -3.87 0.54 5.40
N PRO A 170 -4.52 -0.60 5.08
CA PRO A 170 -5.75 -0.62 4.27
C PRO A 170 -6.90 0.19 4.89
N SER A 171 -7.04 0.17 6.22
CA SER A 171 -8.06 0.99 6.92
C SER A 171 -7.84 2.49 6.71
N VAL A 172 -6.57 2.91 6.63
CA VAL A 172 -6.21 4.31 6.37
C VAL A 172 -6.52 4.70 4.94
N LEU A 173 -6.53 3.76 3.98
CA LEU A 173 -6.98 4.04 2.61
C LEU A 173 -8.37 4.68 2.60
N ALA A 174 -9.35 4.03 3.25
CA ALA A 174 -10.70 4.56 3.35
C ALA A 174 -10.75 5.82 4.23
N ALA A 175 -10.10 5.79 5.40
CA ALA A 175 -10.14 6.91 6.35
C ALA A 175 -9.51 8.20 5.79
N ARG A 176 -8.53 8.08 4.91
CA ARG A 176 -7.86 9.23 4.28
C ARG A 176 -8.77 9.94 3.29
N VAL A 177 -9.65 9.22 2.58
CA VAL A 177 -10.71 9.82 1.77
C VAL A 177 -11.66 10.63 2.65
N SER A 178 -12.18 10.02 3.71
CA SER A 178 -13.08 10.68 4.66
C SER A 178 -12.43 11.93 5.27
N TYR A 179 -11.17 11.83 5.68
CA TYR A 179 -10.41 12.91 6.29
C TYR A 179 -10.21 14.10 5.34
N PHE A 180 -9.70 13.89 4.13
CA PHE A 180 -9.38 15.00 3.23
C PHE A 180 -10.61 15.64 2.58
N LEU A 181 -11.66 14.85 2.35
CA LEU A 181 -12.89 15.32 1.73
C LEU A 181 -13.97 15.73 2.74
N ASN A 182 -13.68 15.61 4.04
CA ASN A 182 -14.56 15.94 5.17
C ASN A 182 -15.88 15.16 5.15
N LEU A 183 -15.79 13.84 4.99
CA LEU A 183 -16.93 12.94 4.94
C LEU A 183 -17.12 12.29 6.31
N THR A 184 -18.33 12.37 6.87
CA THR A 184 -18.60 12.01 8.27
C THR A 184 -19.38 10.71 8.44
N GLY A 185 -19.63 9.96 7.36
CA GLY A 185 -20.32 8.67 7.41
C GLY A 185 -19.40 7.48 7.74
N PRO A 186 -19.94 6.25 7.77
CA PRO A 186 -19.17 5.04 8.04
C PRO A 186 -18.01 4.88 7.05
N THR A 187 -16.84 4.49 7.56
CA THR A 187 -15.61 4.38 6.78
C THR A 187 -15.03 2.99 6.94
N THR A 188 -14.92 2.24 5.84
CA THR A 188 -14.55 0.81 5.88
C THR A 188 -13.66 0.42 4.70
N ALA A 189 -12.58 -0.30 5.00
CA ALA A 189 -11.82 -1.08 4.03
C ALA A 189 -12.29 -2.55 4.09
N VAL A 190 -12.49 -3.17 2.93
CA VAL A 190 -13.10 -4.49 2.78
C VAL A 190 -12.20 -5.39 1.96
N ASP A 191 -11.90 -6.57 2.49
CA ASP A 191 -11.21 -7.64 1.78
C ASP A 191 -12.06 -8.91 1.77
N SER A 192 -12.57 -9.23 0.58
CA SER A 192 -13.20 -10.50 0.23
C SER A 192 -12.58 -11.05 -1.06
N ALA A 193 -11.28 -10.81 -1.27
CA ALA A 193 -10.57 -11.07 -2.52
C ALA A 193 -11.27 -10.43 -3.73
N CYS A 194 -11.53 -11.19 -4.79
CA CYS A 194 -12.04 -10.69 -6.07
C CYS A 194 -13.43 -10.01 -6.00
N SER A 195 -14.22 -10.29 -4.96
CA SER A 195 -15.54 -9.66 -4.75
C SER A 195 -15.49 -8.31 -4.01
N SER A 196 -14.32 -7.87 -3.55
CA SER A 196 -14.18 -6.78 -2.57
C SER A 196 -14.83 -5.47 -2.96
N SER A 197 -14.55 -4.95 -4.16
CA SER A 197 -15.18 -3.69 -4.59
C SER A 197 -16.69 -3.80 -4.77
N LEU A 198 -17.22 -4.94 -5.22
CA LEU A 198 -18.67 -5.13 -5.33
C LEU A 198 -19.32 -5.28 -3.95
N LEU A 199 -18.64 -5.96 -3.02
CA LEU A 199 -19.06 -6.04 -1.62
C LEU A 199 -19.05 -4.67 -0.95
N ALA A 200 -18.04 -3.83 -1.23
CA ALA A 200 -18.00 -2.45 -0.76
C ALA A 200 -19.21 -1.64 -1.26
N VAL A 201 -19.60 -1.78 -2.52
CA VAL A 201 -20.84 -1.18 -3.08
C VAL A 201 -22.08 -1.74 -2.38
N HIS A 202 -22.16 -3.05 -2.12
CA HIS A 202 -23.28 -3.64 -1.38
C HIS A 202 -23.40 -3.09 0.04
N LEU A 203 -22.29 -2.99 0.78
CA LEU A 203 -22.24 -2.45 2.13
C LEU A 203 -22.62 -0.96 2.16
N ALA A 204 -22.14 -0.18 1.18
CA ALA A 204 -22.55 1.21 1.02
C ALA A 204 -24.06 1.35 0.77
N CYS A 205 -24.65 0.49 -0.08
CA CYS A 205 -26.10 0.44 -0.27
C CYS A 205 -26.81 0.10 1.04
N GLN A 206 -26.33 -0.89 1.81
CA GLN A 206 -26.96 -1.24 3.09
C GLN A 206 -26.87 -0.08 4.09
N SER A 207 -25.73 0.59 4.19
CA SER A 207 -25.50 1.75 5.06
C SER A 207 -26.40 2.94 4.74
N ILE A 208 -26.69 3.16 3.46
CA ILE A 208 -27.65 4.17 3.01
C ILE A 208 -29.08 3.76 3.41
N LEU A 209 -29.44 2.51 3.16
CA LEU A 209 -30.80 2.00 3.43
C LEU A 209 -31.10 1.83 4.92
N SER A 210 -30.09 1.61 5.77
CA SER A 210 -30.20 1.63 7.23
C SER A 210 -30.26 3.04 7.81
N GLY A 211 -29.91 4.07 7.03
CA GLY A 211 -29.85 5.45 7.48
C GLY A 211 -28.55 5.83 8.21
N ASP A 212 -27.51 5.00 8.14
CA ASP A 212 -26.20 5.30 8.75
C ASP A 212 -25.45 6.42 7.98
N CYS A 213 -25.81 6.66 6.72
CA CYS A 213 -25.34 7.80 5.92
C CYS A 213 -26.35 8.21 4.83
N GLU A 214 -26.30 9.47 4.39
CA GLU A 214 -27.19 9.99 3.33
C GLU A 214 -26.63 9.76 1.92
N MET A 215 -25.32 9.61 1.83
CA MET A 215 -24.56 9.36 0.61
C MET A 215 -23.44 8.36 0.93
N ALA A 216 -22.87 7.71 -0.07
CA ALA A 216 -21.64 6.95 0.11
C ALA A 216 -20.75 6.99 -1.13
N VAL A 217 -19.43 7.08 -0.93
CA VAL A 217 -18.43 6.71 -1.94
C VAL A 217 -18.12 5.23 -1.77
N ALA A 218 -18.24 4.46 -2.86
CA ALA A 218 -17.92 3.03 -2.86
C ALA A 218 -17.10 2.64 -4.08
N GLY A 219 -16.20 1.66 -3.93
CA GLY A 219 -15.40 1.20 -5.06
C GLY A 219 -14.27 0.27 -4.66
N GLY A 220 -13.18 0.29 -5.42
CA GLY A 220 -11.97 -0.43 -5.05
C GLY A 220 -10.78 -0.09 -5.93
N VAL A 221 -9.63 -0.58 -5.51
CA VAL A 221 -8.33 -0.35 -6.15
C VAL A 221 -7.48 -1.61 -6.03
N ALA A 222 -6.69 -1.89 -7.07
CA ALA A 222 -5.70 -2.96 -7.09
C ALA A 222 -4.51 -2.59 -7.97
N LEU A 223 -3.30 -2.74 -7.42
CA LEU A 223 -2.03 -2.59 -8.12
C LEU A 223 -1.12 -3.83 -7.92
N MET A 224 -0.32 -4.16 -8.93
CA MET A 224 0.62 -5.28 -8.90
C MET A 224 2.03 -4.71 -8.83
N LEU A 225 2.43 -4.30 -7.63
CA LEU A 225 3.66 -3.55 -7.44
C LEU A 225 4.92 -4.44 -7.41
N GLY A 226 4.78 -5.73 -7.15
CA GLY A 226 5.86 -6.72 -7.12
C GLY A 226 5.47 -8.07 -7.74
N PRO A 227 6.39 -9.06 -7.76
CA PRO A 227 6.17 -10.35 -8.39
C PRO A 227 5.33 -11.32 -7.54
N ASP A 228 5.17 -11.06 -6.23
CA ASP A 228 4.61 -12.01 -5.26
C ASP A 228 3.24 -12.55 -5.65
N ILE A 229 2.33 -11.68 -6.06
CA ILE A 229 0.98 -12.10 -6.48
C ILE A 229 1.03 -12.98 -7.74
N HIS A 230 1.90 -12.70 -8.71
CA HIS A 230 2.11 -13.57 -9.87
C HIS A 230 2.67 -14.93 -9.45
N VAL A 231 3.68 -14.96 -8.59
CA VAL A 231 4.28 -16.21 -8.07
C VAL A 231 3.24 -17.05 -7.31
N GLN A 232 2.47 -16.44 -6.42
CA GLN A 232 1.46 -17.12 -5.60
C GLN A 232 0.32 -17.67 -6.45
N THR A 233 -0.18 -16.87 -7.40
CA THR A 233 -1.28 -17.30 -8.28
C THR A 233 -0.83 -18.29 -9.35
N SER A 234 0.43 -18.23 -9.78
CA SER A 234 1.07 -19.27 -10.59
C SER A 234 1.14 -20.59 -9.82
N ALA A 235 1.57 -20.57 -8.55
CA ALA A 235 1.60 -21.76 -7.70
C ALA A 235 0.21 -22.35 -7.44
N ALA A 236 -0.84 -21.51 -7.47
CA ALA A 236 -2.24 -21.95 -7.41
C ALA A 236 -2.77 -22.50 -8.76
N GLY A 237 -2.01 -22.38 -9.85
CA GLY A 237 -2.37 -22.89 -11.17
C GLY A 237 -3.53 -22.15 -11.84
N ILE A 238 -3.76 -20.88 -11.50
CA ILE A 238 -4.91 -20.10 -12.02
C ILE A 238 -4.55 -19.10 -13.12
N LEU A 239 -3.26 -18.81 -13.32
CA LEU A 239 -2.81 -17.85 -14.34
C LEU A 239 -2.85 -18.44 -15.75
N SER A 240 -3.22 -17.59 -16.71
CA SER A 240 -3.10 -17.87 -18.14
C SER A 240 -1.61 -17.79 -18.55
N PRO A 241 -1.02 -18.88 -19.09
CA PRO A 241 0.32 -18.84 -19.65
C PRO A 241 0.39 -18.06 -20.96
N THR A 242 -0.72 -18.00 -21.71
CA THR A 242 -0.79 -17.31 -23.01
C THR A 242 -0.99 -15.79 -22.89
N GLY A 243 -1.22 -15.29 -21.67
CA GLY A 243 -1.39 -13.86 -21.43
C GLY A 243 -2.73 -13.31 -21.92
N ARG A 244 -3.73 -14.18 -22.10
CA ARG A 244 -5.07 -13.81 -22.55
C ARG A 244 -6.11 -14.25 -21.53
N SER A 245 -6.81 -13.29 -20.92
CA SER A 245 -8.08 -13.59 -20.26
C SER A 245 -9.14 -13.73 -21.34
N ALA A 246 -9.68 -14.93 -21.52
CA ALA A 246 -10.66 -15.23 -22.57
C ALA A 246 -11.98 -15.76 -21.97
N PRO A 247 -12.79 -14.90 -21.33
CA PRO A 247 -14.04 -15.31 -20.69
C PRO A 247 -14.95 -16.03 -21.68
N PHE A 248 -15.45 -17.18 -21.27
CA PHE A 248 -16.38 -18.04 -22.02
C PHE A 248 -15.85 -18.65 -23.33
N ASP A 249 -14.60 -18.37 -23.71
CA ASP A 249 -14.01 -18.85 -24.95
C ASP A 249 -13.45 -20.27 -24.81
N ALA A 250 -13.44 -21.05 -25.90
CA ALA A 250 -12.83 -22.37 -25.94
C ALA A 250 -11.34 -22.38 -25.55
N SER A 251 -10.63 -21.26 -25.72
CA SER A 251 -9.23 -21.06 -25.34
C SER A 251 -9.02 -20.58 -23.90
N ALA A 252 -10.08 -20.46 -23.09
CA ALA A 252 -10.01 -20.12 -21.67
C ALA A 252 -9.04 -21.04 -20.91
N ASP A 253 -7.88 -20.51 -20.51
CA ASP A 253 -6.77 -21.24 -19.88
C ASP A 253 -6.34 -20.68 -18.51
N GLY A 254 -6.99 -19.60 -18.04
CA GLY A 254 -6.65 -18.95 -16.78
C GLY A 254 -6.91 -17.43 -16.81
N ILE A 255 -6.48 -16.76 -15.74
CA ILE A 255 -6.58 -15.30 -15.60
C ILE A 255 -5.28 -14.61 -16.01
N VAL A 256 -5.39 -13.37 -16.47
CA VAL A 256 -4.28 -12.40 -16.53
C VAL A 256 -4.54 -11.38 -15.46
N LEU A 257 -3.56 -11.06 -14.61
CA LEU A 257 -3.74 -10.06 -13.55
C LEU A 257 -3.89 -8.66 -14.16
N GLY A 258 -4.76 -7.83 -13.58
CA GLY A 258 -5.02 -6.47 -14.06
C GLY A 258 -4.95 -5.42 -12.95
N GLU A 259 -4.44 -4.24 -13.24
CA GLU A 259 -4.46 -3.06 -12.37
C GLU A 259 -5.71 -2.24 -12.66
N GLY A 260 -6.28 -1.60 -11.63
CA GLY A 260 -7.44 -0.75 -11.82
C GLY A 260 -7.89 -0.04 -10.57
N VAL A 261 -8.56 1.09 -10.74
CA VAL A 261 -9.23 1.84 -9.68
C VAL A 261 -10.57 2.36 -10.18
N GLY A 262 -11.59 2.31 -9.34
CA GLY A 262 -12.89 2.87 -9.63
C GLY A 262 -13.64 3.28 -8.38
N ALA A 263 -14.44 4.34 -8.50
CA ALA A 263 -15.30 4.85 -7.44
C ALA A 263 -16.66 5.27 -8.00
N VAL A 264 -17.72 5.02 -7.24
CA VAL A 264 -19.08 5.50 -7.48
C VAL A 264 -19.60 6.26 -6.26
N VAL A 265 -20.44 7.26 -6.51
CA VAL A 265 -21.17 8.00 -5.47
C VAL A 265 -22.61 7.53 -5.48
N LEU A 266 -23.08 7.11 -4.31
CA LEU A 266 -24.37 6.45 -4.09
C LEU A 266 -25.27 7.30 -3.22
N LYS A 267 -26.57 7.29 -3.51
CA LYS A 267 -27.59 8.04 -2.75
C LYS A 267 -28.96 7.35 -2.88
N PRO A 268 -29.88 7.44 -1.90
CA PRO A 268 -31.25 6.95 -2.10
C PRO A 268 -31.84 7.55 -3.36
N LEU A 269 -32.47 6.74 -4.23
CA LEU A 269 -32.97 7.23 -5.52
C LEU A 269 -33.92 8.40 -5.33
N ALA A 270 -34.88 8.30 -4.39
CA ALA A 270 -35.83 9.36 -4.10
C ALA A 270 -35.15 10.70 -3.72
N ARG A 271 -34.06 10.66 -2.94
CA ARG A 271 -33.29 11.87 -2.59
C ARG A 271 -32.43 12.37 -3.73
N ALA A 272 -31.79 11.48 -4.49
CA ALA A 272 -31.04 11.87 -5.69
C ALA A 272 -31.93 12.62 -6.68
N LEU A 273 -33.15 12.09 -6.87
CA LEU A 273 -34.18 12.72 -7.66
C LEU A 273 -34.61 14.07 -7.02
N ALA A 274 -34.94 14.12 -5.74
CA ALA A 274 -35.34 15.38 -5.09
C ALA A 274 -34.28 16.48 -5.20
N ASP A 275 -33.00 16.13 -5.09
CA ASP A 275 -31.89 17.09 -5.07
C ASP A 275 -31.38 17.46 -6.48
N GLY A 276 -32.04 16.94 -7.53
CA GLY A 276 -31.71 17.27 -8.91
C GLY A 276 -30.38 16.67 -9.39
N ASP A 277 -29.96 15.55 -8.78
CA ASP A 277 -28.72 14.87 -9.14
C ASP A 277 -28.84 14.23 -10.54
N HIS A 278 -27.70 14.14 -11.24
CA HIS A 278 -27.60 13.25 -12.39
C HIS A 278 -27.61 11.81 -11.90
N VAL A 279 -28.30 10.90 -12.60
CA VAL A 279 -28.34 9.48 -12.25
C VAL A 279 -27.75 8.71 -13.42
N HIS A 280 -26.56 8.13 -13.24
CA HIS A 280 -25.91 7.29 -14.27
C HIS A 280 -26.59 5.92 -14.41
N GLY A 281 -27.18 5.43 -13.31
CA GLY A 281 -27.93 4.19 -13.25
C GLY A 281 -28.48 3.97 -11.84
N VAL A 282 -29.32 2.96 -11.67
CA VAL A 282 -29.94 2.65 -10.38
C VAL A 282 -29.67 1.22 -9.98
N ILE A 283 -29.08 1.03 -8.81
CA ILE A 283 -28.95 -0.26 -8.16
C ILE A 283 -30.32 -0.59 -7.54
N ARG A 284 -31.07 -1.48 -8.19
CA ARG A 284 -32.41 -1.93 -7.75
C ARG A 284 -32.32 -2.84 -6.54
N ALA A 285 -31.32 -3.72 -6.53
CA ALA A 285 -30.98 -4.54 -5.38
C ALA A 285 -29.51 -4.97 -5.43
N SER A 286 -29.00 -5.30 -4.25
CA SER A 286 -27.69 -5.89 -4.06
C SER A 286 -27.77 -7.03 -3.03
N GLY A 287 -26.84 -7.97 -3.10
CA GLY A 287 -26.70 -9.02 -2.09
C GLY A 287 -25.34 -9.70 -2.12
N ALA A 288 -25.00 -10.32 -1.00
CA ALA A 288 -23.82 -11.17 -0.87
C ALA A 288 -24.16 -12.48 -0.12
N ASN A 289 -23.38 -13.53 -0.37
CA ASN A 289 -23.37 -14.75 0.46
C ASN A 289 -21.99 -15.44 0.41
N GLY A 290 -21.87 -16.56 1.11
CA GLY A 290 -20.71 -17.44 1.05
C GLY A 290 -21.01 -18.77 0.35
N ASP A 291 -19.99 -19.36 -0.25
CA ASP A 291 -20.03 -20.69 -0.88
C ASP A 291 -20.21 -21.83 0.13
N GLY A 292 -19.86 -21.60 1.40
CA GLY A 292 -19.87 -22.63 2.43
C GLY A 292 -18.80 -23.71 2.16
N ARG A 293 -19.11 -24.96 2.49
CA ARG A 293 -18.20 -26.10 2.22
C ARG A 293 -18.35 -26.55 0.77
N SER A 294 -17.30 -26.38 -0.03
CA SER A 294 -17.17 -26.85 -1.41
C SER A 294 -15.99 -27.84 -1.56
N ASN A 295 -15.53 -28.12 -2.78
CA ASN A 295 -14.42 -29.04 -3.09
C ASN A 295 -13.02 -28.48 -2.74
N GLY A 296 -12.95 -27.40 -1.97
CA GLY A 296 -11.74 -26.71 -1.55
C GLY A 296 -12.07 -25.24 -1.28
N ILE A 297 -11.27 -24.56 -0.46
CA ILE A 297 -11.56 -23.16 -0.10
C ILE A 297 -11.70 -22.23 -1.32
N ALA A 298 -10.93 -22.50 -2.37
CA ALA A 298 -10.91 -21.75 -3.63
C ALA A 298 -11.90 -22.26 -4.69
N ALA A 299 -12.60 -23.37 -4.44
CA ALA A 299 -13.51 -23.98 -5.41
C ALA A 299 -14.90 -23.31 -5.33
N PRO A 300 -15.41 -22.73 -6.43
CA PRO A 300 -16.70 -22.04 -6.42
C PRO A 300 -17.87 -22.99 -6.21
N ASN A 301 -18.98 -22.49 -5.63
CA ASN A 301 -20.21 -23.25 -5.43
C ASN A 301 -21.37 -22.71 -6.27
N GLY A 302 -21.64 -23.37 -7.40
CA GLY A 302 -22.72 -22.98 -8.32
C GLY A 302 -24.12 -22.93 -7.68
N ARG A 303 -24.39 -23.75 -6.64
CA ARG A 303 -25.67 -23.67 -5.91
C ARG A 303 -25.75 -22.39 -5.08
N ALA A 304 -24.69 -22.05 -4.36
CA ALA A 304 -24.63 -20.82 -3.57
C ALA A 304 -24.76 -19.57 -4.45
N GLN A 305 -24.13 -19.58 -5.63
CA GLN A 305 -24.29 -18.55 -6.65
C GLN A 305 -25.75 -18.47 -7.14
N ALA A 306 -26.36 -19.58 -7.59
CA ALA A 306 -27.75 -19.59 -8.05
C ALA A 306 -28.75 -19.11 -6.97
N ASP A 307 -28.52 -19.48 -5.70
CA ASP A 307 -29.31 -19.02 -4.56
C ASP A 307 -29.18 -17.50 -4.35
N LEU A 308 -27.96 -16.94 -4.48
CA LEU A 308 -27.73 -15.50 -4.40
C LEU A 308 -28.45 -14.76 -5.53
N LEU A 309 -28.22 -15.17 -6.77
CA LEU A 309 -28.81 -14.57 -7.98
C LEU A 309 -30.34 -14.50 -7.85
N THR A 310 -30.97 -15.65 -7.55
CA THR A 310 -32.42 -15.76 -7.38
C THR A 310 -32.96 -14.82 -6.29
N ARG A 311 -32.27 -14.72 -5.14
CA ARG A 311 -32.70 -13.83 -4.04
C ARG A 311 -32.61 -12.36 -4.43
N VAL A 312 -31.52 -11.95 -5.09
CA VAL A 312 -31.31 -10.55 -5.49
C VAL A 312 -32.31 -10.15 -6.58
N TRP A 313 -32.58 -11.00 -7.57
CA TRP A 313 -33.57 -10.71 -8.62
C TRP A 313 -34.99 -10.56 -8.05
N ARG A 314 -35.38 -11.44 -7.12
CA ARG A 314 -36.66 -11.31 -6.40
C ARG A 314 -36.74 -10.01 -5.58
N ARG A 315 -35.66 -9.62 -4.90
CA ARG A 315 -35.58 -8.35 -4.16
C ARG A 315 -35.69 -7.14 -5.08
N ALA A 316 -35.06 -7.21 -6.26
CA ALA A 316 -35.13 -6.16 -7.28
C ALA A 316 -36.48 -6.07 -7.98
N GLY A 317 -37.36 -7.09 -7.82
CA GLY A 317 -38.64 -7.16 -8.53
C GLY A 317 -38.48 -7.35 -10.04
N VAL A 318 -37.35 -7.93 -10.49
CA VAL A 318 -37.08 -8.16 -11.92
C VAL A 318 -37.28 -9.63 -12.29
N THR A 319 -37.76 -9.86 -13.50
CA THR A 319 -37.81 -11.20 -14.11
C THR A 319 -36.57 -11.41 -14.98
N PRO A 320 -36.20 -12.67 -15.29
CA PRO A 320 -35.06 -12.92 -16.17
C PRO A 320 -35.17 -12.25 -17.54
N ASP A 321 -36.39 -12.11 -18.06
CA ASP A 321 -36.66 -11.48 -19.36
C ASP A 321 -36.40 -9.97 -19.35
N ASP A 322 -36.34 -9.34 -18.17
CA ASP A 322 -35.96 -7.93 -18.03
C ASP A 322 -34.43 -7.74 -18.12
N ILE A 323 -33.65 -8.76 -17.79
CA ILE A 323 -32.19 -8.70 -17.75
C ILE A 323 -31.63 -8.86 -19.16
N GLY A 324 -31.20 -7.73 -19.74
CA GLY A 324 -30.61 -7.71 -21.08
C GLY A 324 -29.11 -8.01 -21.11
N LEU A 325 -28.41 -7.85 -19.97
CA LEU A 325 -26.97 -8.07 -19.86
C LEU A 325 -26.59 -8.64 -18.48
N VAL A 326 -25.82 -9.72 -18.47
CA VAL A 326 -25.08 -10.17 -17.29
C VAL A 326 -23.60 -9.85 -17.49
N GLU A 327 -23.10 -8.90 -16.71
CA GLU A 327 -21.68 -8.72 -16.48
C GLU A 327 -21.23 -9.72 -15.42
N ALA A 328 -20.73 -10.84 -15.90
CA ALA A 328 -20.35 -11.99 -15.09
C ALA A 328 -19.03 -11.79 -14.35
N HIS A 329 -18.75 -12.67 -13.40
CA HIS A 329 -17.40 -12.81 -12.88
C HIS A 329 -16.45 -13.28 -13.99
N GLY A 330 -16.84 -14.23 -14.85
CA GLY A 330 -16.27 -14.53 -16.16
C GLY A 330 -14.76 -14.36 -16.25
N THR A 331 -14.05 -15.25 -15.57
CA THR A 331 -12.59 -15.17 -15.39
C THR A 331 -11.80 -15.71 -16.57
N GLY A 332 -12.42 -16.48 -17.45
CA GLY A 332 -11.68 -17.25 -18.45
C GLY A 332 -11.00 -18.46 -17.84
N THR A 333 -11.51 -18.99 -16.73
CA THR A 333 -10.97 -20.24 -16.15
C THR A 333 -11.73 -21.47 -16.66
N PRO A 334 -11.06 -22.59 -16.96
CA PRO A 334 -11.70 -23.81 -17.49
C PRO A 334 -12.79 -24.42 -16.61
N LEU A 335 -12.79 -24.09 -15.31
CA LEU A 335 -13.72 -24.61 -14.30
C LEU A 335 -14.73 -23.55 -13.84
N GLY A 336 -14.28 -22.32 -13.60
CA GLY A 336 -15.13 -21.26 -13.04
C GLY A 336 -16.23 -20.82 -13.99
N ASP A 337 -15.89 -20.57 -15.26
CA ASP A 337 -16.85 -20.07 -16.25
C ASP A 337 -18.02 -21.06 -16.47
N PRO A 338 -17.81 -22.39 -16.63
CA PRO A 338 -18.92 -23.35 -16.67
C PRO A 338 -19.78 -23.40 -15.42
N ILE A 339 -19.19 -23.25 -14.23
CA ILE A 339 -19.95 -23.25 -12.96
C ILE A 339 -20.85 -22.02 -12.89
N GLU A 340 -20.32 -20.86 -13.27
CA GLU A 340 -21.07 -19.60 -13.27
C GLU A 340 -22.23 -19.62 -14.27
N VAL A 341 -21.99 -20.05 -15.52
CA VAL A 341 -23.05 -20.14 -16.54
C VAL A 341 -24.15 -21.12 -16.12
N LYS A 342 -23.78 -22.25 -15.50
CA LYS A 342 -24.75 -23.21 -14.95
C LYS A 342 -25.55 -22.63 -13.79
N ALA A 343 -24.91 -21.88 -12.90
CA ALA A 343 -25.58 -21.19 -11.80
C ALA A 343 -26.57 -20.13 -12.30
N LEU A 344 -26.18 -19.35 -13.31
CA LEU A 344 -27.03 -18.36 -13.98
C LEU A 344 -28.23 -19.03 -14.67
N THR A 345 -27.99 -20.11 -15.40
CA THR A 345 -29.05 -20.86 -16.12
C THR A 345 -30.05 -21.46 -15.14
N GLU A 346 -29.57 -22.02 -14.03
CA GLU A 346 -30.42 -22.52 -12.95
C GLU A 346 -31.22 -21.39 -12.28
N ALA A 347 -30.61 -20.23 -12.05
CA ALA A 347 -31.32 -19.07 -11.51
C ALA A 347 -32.44 -18.61 -12.45
N PHE A 348 -32.19 -18.54 -13.77
CA PHE A 348 -33.21 -18.21 -14.78
C PHE A 348 -34.39 -19.20 -14.74
N ARG A 349 -34.10 -20.50 -14.62
CA ARG A 349 -35.15 -21.53 -14.48
C ARG A 349 -35.97 -21.36 -13.21
N ARG A 350 -35.34 -21.08 -12.07
CA ARG A 350 -36.01 -20.92 -10.76
C ARG A 350 -36.93 -19.71 -10.68
N THR A 351 -36.70 -18.69 -11.49
CA THR A 351 -37.51 -17.46 -11.55
C THR A 351 -38.47 -17.44 -12.73
N GLY A 352 -38.54 -18.53 -13.50
CA GLY A 352 -39.59 -18.74 -14.51
C GLY A 352 -39.34 -18.06 -15.86
N ALA A 353 -38.09 -18.02 -16.34
CA ALA A 353 -37.75 -17.49 -17.66
C ALA A 353 -38.65 -18.08 -18.77
N ALA A 354 -39.12 -17.25 -19.69
CA ALA A 354 -39.94 -17.70 -20.79
C ALA A 354 -39.15 -18.61 -21.75
N PRO A 355 -39.79 -19.59 -22.42
CA PRO A 355 -39.15 -20.34 -23.50
C PRO A 355 -38.62 -19.38 -24.58
N GLY A 356 -37.31 -19.42 -24.86
CA GLY A 356 -36.65 -18.52 -25.81
C GLY A 356 -36.14 -17.19 -25.23
N ALA A 357 -36.15 -17.00 -23.91
CA ALA A 357 -35.48 -15.88 -23.26
C ALA A 357 -34.01 -15.80 -23.70
N SER A 358 -33.55 -14.59 -24.03
CA SER A 358 -32.20 -14.33 -24.54
C SER A 358 -31.57 -13.17 -23.77
N CYS A 359 -30.45 -13.44 -23.11
CA CYS A 359 -29.70 -12.49 -22.30
C CYS A 359 -28.26 -12.44 -22.81
N ALA A 360 -27.72 -11.23 -22.99
CA ALA A 360 -26.29 -11.09 -23.26
C ALA A 360 -25.49 -11.47 -22.01
N ILE A 361 -24.36 -12.16 -22.19
CA ILE A 361 -23.37 -12.38 -21.12
C ILE A 361 -22.01 -11.85 -21.58
N GLY A 362 -21.27 -11.25 -20.65
CA GLY A 362 -19.91 -10.79 -20.91
C GLY A 362 -19.11 -10.57 -19.64
N SER A 363 -17.83 -10.26 -19.82
CA SER A 363 -16.92 -9.91 -18.72
C SER A 363 -15.90 -8.88 -19.19
N VAL A 364 -15.70 -7.85 -18.38
CA VAL A 364 -14.70 -6.79 -18.58
C VAL A 364 -13.26 -7.31 -18.51
N LYS A 365 -13.05 -8.51 -17.93
CA LYS A 365 -11.73 -9.09 -17.71
C LYS A 365 -11.02 -9.43 -19.01
N GLY A 366 -11.77 -9.66 -20.10
CA GLY A 366 -11.19 -9.80 -21.43
C GLY A 366 -10.48 -8.54 -21.92
N ASN A 367 -10.92 -7.35 -21.47
CA ASN A 367 -10.35 -6.06 -21.84
C ASN A 367 -9.17 -5.66 -20.96
N VAL A 368 -9.30 -5.80 -19.63
CA VAL A 368 -8.35 -5.22 -18.66
C VAL A 368 -7.76 -6.24 -17.69
N GLY A 369 -7.85 -7.53 -18.02
CA GLY A 369 -7.47 -8.61 -17.10
C GLY A 369 -8.36 -8.67 -15.85
N HIS A 370 -8.01 -9.58 -14.95
CA HIS A 370 -8.65 -9.70 -13.67
C HIS A 370 -8.10 -8.67 -12.67
N THR A 371 -8.84 -7.57 -12.48
CA THR A 371 -8.45 -6.48 -11.58
C THR A 371 -8.61 -6.74 -10.08
N THR A 372 -8.50 -8.01 -9.67
CA THR A 372 -8.53 -8.49 -8.29
C THR A 372 -9.54 -7.75 -7.40
N MET A 373 -9.10 -6.90 -6.47
CA MET A 373 -9.94 -6.16 -5.53
C MET A 373 -10.87 -5.15 -6.23
N ALA A 374 -10.44 -4.60 -7.37
CA ALA A 374 -11.19 -3.68 -8.22
C ALA A 374 -12.06 -4.37 -9.31
N ALA A 375 -12.11 -5.71 -9.36
CA ALA A 375 -12.84 -6.44 -10.41
C ALA A 375 -14.34 -6.14 -10.44
N GLY A 376 -14.98 -6.03 -9.27
CA GLY A 376 -16.39 -5.72 -9.15
C GLY A 376 -16.74 -4.32 -9.66
N ILE A 377 -15.96 -3.30 -9.27
CA ILE A 377 -16.21 -1.92 -9.70
C ILE A 377 -15.92 -1.74 -11.20
N ALA A 378 -14.94 -2.45 -11.77
CA ALA A 378 -14.71 -2.45 -13.21
C ALA A 378 -15.93 -2.94 -14.00
N GLY A 379 -16.55 -4.04 -13.55
CA GLY A 379 -17.78 -4.58 -14.14
C GLY A 379 -18.97 -3.62 -13.99
N LEU A 380 -19.14 -3.01 -12.81
CA LEU A 380 -20.19 -2.01 -12.58
C LEU A 380 -20.02 -0.78 -13.48
N LEU A 381 -18.80 -0.26 -13.62
CA LEU A 381 -18.52 0.89 -14.50
C LEU A 381 -18.78 0.55 -15.98
N LYS A 382 -18.41 -0.65 -16.44
CA LYS A 382 -18.78 -1.14 -17.78
C LYS A 382 -20.29 -1.13 -17.98
N VAL A 383 -21.07 -1.61 -17.01
CA VAL A 383 -22.54 -1.61 -17.07
C VAL A 383 -23.11 -0.19 -17.10
N LEU A 384 -22.64 0.71 -16.25
CA LEU A 384 -23.09 2.11 -16.23
C LEU A 384 -22.79 2.82 -17.55
N LEU A 385 -21.62 2.56 -18.16
CA LEU A 385 -21.28 3.08 -19.49
C LEU A 385 -22.16 2.46 -20.59
N ALA A 386 -22.40 1.14 -20.55
CA ALA A 386 -23.32 0.47 -21.47
C ALA A 386 -24.75 1.05 -21.39
N LEU A 387 -25.23 1.38 -20.18
CA LEU A 387 -26.51 2.06 -19.98
C LEU A 387 -26.50 3.49 -20.54
N ARG A 388 -25.45 4.27 -20.26
CA ARG A 388 -25.26 5.64 -20.78
C ARG A 388 -25.29 5.67 -22.31
N HIS A 389 -24.56 4.76 -22.95
CA HIS A 389 -24.47 4.67 -24.41
C HIS A 389 -25.62 3.86 -25.04
N ARG A 390 -26.44 3.18 -24.22
CA ARG A 390 -27.55 2.32 -24.65
C ARG A 390 -27.09 1.23 -25.62
N GLN A 391 -25.90 0.68 -25.38
CA GLN A 391 -25.23 -0.27 -26.26
C GLN A 391 -24.60 -1.43 -25.46
N LEU A 392 -24.58 -2.62 -26.06
CA LEU A 392 -23.92 -3.81 -25.51
C LEU A 392 -22.51 -3.90 -26.11
N PRO A 393 -21.43 -3.70 -25.31
CA PRO A 393 -20.07 -3.86 -25.81
C PRO A 393 -19.70 -5.34 -26.00
N PRO A 394 -18.81 -5.66 -26.95
CA PRO A 394 -18.30 -7.02 -27.13
C PRO A 394 -17.51 -7.52 -25.92
N THR A 395 -17.47 -8.83 -25.72
CA THR A 395 -16.57 -9.49 -24.77
C THR A 395 -15.24 -9.74 -25.45
N ALA A 396 -14.23 -8.96 -25.09
CA ALA A 396 -12.91 -9.08 -25.68
C ALA A 396 -12.29 -10.45 -25.38
N GLY A 397 -11.54 -10.99 -26.33
CA GLY A 397 -10.90 -12.31 -26.22
C GLY A 397 -11.82 -13.50 -26.56
N TYR A 398 -13.11 -13.27 -26.82
CA TYR A 398 -14.05 -14.31 -27.24
C TYR A 398 -14.10 -14.46 -28.77
N SER A 399 -14.14 -15.71 -29.22
CA SER A 399 -14.17 -16.13 -30.63
C SER A 399 -15.09 -17.35 -30.84
N SER A 400 -15.02 -18.34 -29.96
CA SER A 400 -15.81 -19.57 -30.04
C SER A 400 -16.18 -20.07 -28.65
N PRO A 401 -17.37 -20.65 -28.45
CA PRO A 401 -17.85 -20.99 -27.12
C PRO A 401 -17.04 -22.13 -26.50
N ASN A 402 -16.73 -22.01 -25.22
CA ASN A 402 -16.20 -23.15 -24.46
C ASN A 402 -17.26 -24.27 -24.42
N PRO A 403 -16.92 -25.49 -24.89
CA PRO A 403 -17.90 -26.57 -25.04
C PRO A 403 -18.47 -27.08 -23.71
N ARG A 404 -17.90 -26.68 -22.56
CA ARG A 404 -18.39 -27.05 -21.22
C ARG A 404 -19.48 -26.11 -20.68
N LEU A 405 -19.74 -24.98 -21.35
CA LEU A 405 -20.71 -23.98 -20.91
C LEU A 405 -22.15 -24.40 -21.21
N ASP A 406 -22.36 -25.26 -22.21
CA ASP A 406 -23.68 -25.67 -22.70
C ASP A 406 -24.54 -24.45 -23.13
N LEU A 407 -23.92 -23.46 -23.82
CA LEU A 407 -24.59 -22.19 -24.16
C LEU A 407 -25.83 -22.37 -25.06
N ASP A 408 -25.80 -23.35 -25.98
CA ASP A 408 -26.91 -23.64 -26.90
C ASP A 408 -28.20 -24.03 -26.16
N ASP A 409 -28.08 -24.63 -24.98
CA ASP A 409 -29.19 -25.03 -24.10
C ASP A 409 -29.46 -24.00 -22.97
N SER A 410 -28.85 -22.81 -23.07
CA SER A 410 -28.94 -21.73 -22.09
C SER A 410 -29.64 -20.50 -22.67
N PRO A 411 -30.18 -19.59 -21.84
CA PRO A 411 -30.70 -18.31 -22.31
C PRO A 411 -29.59 -17.32 -22.68
N PHE A 412 -28.31 -17.70 -22.56
CA PHE A 412 -27.19 -16.76 -22.67
C PHE A 412 -26.50 -16.82 -24.02
N HIS A 413 -26.09 -15.66 -24.51
CA HIS A 413 -25.20 -15.55 -25.66
C HIS A 413 -24.13 -14.49 -25.41
N VAL A 414 -22.91 -14.75 -25.87
CA VAL A 414 -21.78 -13.83 -25.71
C VAL A 414 -21.85 -12.74 -26.78
N VAL A 415 -21.62 -11.49 -26.38
CA VAL A 415 -21.59 -10.35 -27.32
C VAL A 415 -20.26 -10.34 -28.08
N THR A 416 -20.29 -10.45 -29.40
CA THR A 416 -19.09 -10.47 -30.26
C THR A 416 -18.81 -9.11 -30.91
N GLU A 417 -19.83 -8.27 -31.06
CA GLU A 417 -19.74 -6.97 -31.71
C GLU A 417 -20.58 -5.93 -30.96
N LEU A 418 -20.19 -4.65 -31.04
CA LEU A 418 -20.96 -3.56 -30.46
C LEU A 418 -22.33 -3.48 -31.14
N ARG A 419 -23.39 -3.47 -30.35
CA ARG A 419 -24.77 -3.39 -30.85
C ARG A 419 -25.66 -2.58 -29.94
N ASP A 420 -26.75 -2.08 -30.49
CA ASP A 420 -27.77 -1.37 -29.72
C ASP A 420 -28.36 -2.28 -28.64
N TRP A 421 -28.57 -1.70 -27.47
CA TRP A 421 -29.24 -2.37 -26.36
C TRP A 421 -30.68 -1.87 -26.32
N PRO A 422 -31.69 -2.63 -26.73
CA PRO A 422 -33.09 -2.21 -26.56
C PRO A 422 -33.53 -2.34 -25.09
N PRO A 423 -34.51 -1.54 -24.63
CA PRO A 423 -35.14 -1.77 -23.33
C PRO A 423 -35.88 -3.12 -23.32
N GLY A 424 -35.91 -3.79 -22.16
CA GLY A 424 -36.64 -5.05 -21.97
C GLY A 424 -38.15 -4.85 -21.85
N PRO A 425 -38.92 -5.92 -21.57
CA PRO A 425 -40.38 -5.88 -21.42
C PRO A 425 -40.86 -4.89 -20.35
N GLY A 426 -40.11 -4.72 -19.25
CA GLY A 426 -40.36 -3.70 -18.23
C GLY A 426 -40.10 -2.25 -18.67
N GLY A 427 -39.75 -1.99 -19.93
CA GLY A 427 -39.56 -0.64 -20.48
C GLY A 427 -38.23 0.02 -20.11
N ALA A 428 -37.33 -0.71 -19.46
CA ALA A 428 -36.00 -0.25 -19.06
C ALA A 428 -34.92 -1.27 -19.44
N ARG A 429 -33.70 -0.81 -19.66
CA ARG A 429 -32.51 -1.67 -19.71
C ARG A 429 -32.12 -2.07 -18.30
N VAL A 430 -32.02 -3.37 -18.07
CA VAL A 430 -31.56 -3.94 -16.79
C VAL A 430 -30.37 -4.84 -17.05
N ALA A 431 -29.33 -4.67 -16.25
CA ALA A 431 -28.17 -5.55 -16.20
C ALA A 431 -28.00 -6.14 -14.80
N ALA A 432 -27.26 -7.23 -14.75
CA ALA A 432 -26.79 -7.83 -13.51
C ALA A 432 -25.25 -7.83 -13.48
N VAL A 433 -24.65 -7.62 -12.31
CA VAL A 433 -23.19 -7.63 -12.13
C VAL A 433 -22.82 -8.65 -11.07
N SER A 434 -21.93 -9.58 -11.38
CA SER A 434 -21.45 -10.61 -10.47
C SER A 434 -19.96 -10.44 -10.17
N SER A 435 -19.55 -10.65 -8.92
CA SER A 435 -18.15 -10.85 -8.57
C SER A 435 -17.99 -11.89 -7.46
N PHE A 436 -17.16 -12.89 -7.68
CA PHE A 436 -16.96 -14.03 -6.80
C PHE A 436 -15.52 -14.08 -6.32
N GLY A 437 -15.31 -13.96 -5.02
CA GLY A 437 -14.00 -14.02 -4.38
C GLY A 437 -13.53 -15.46 -4.24
N VAL A 438 -12.22 -15.68 -4.40
CA VAL A 438 -11.57 -16.97 -4.13
C VAL A 438 -11.72 -17.44 -2.68
N SER A 439 -12.11 -16.54 -1.76
CA SER A 439 -12.49 -16.89 -0.39
C SER A 439 -13.85 -17.59 -0.27
N GLY A 440 -14.60 -17.68 -1.37
CA GLY A 440 -15.98 -18.16 -1.42
C GLY A 440 -17.03 -17.08 -1.18
N THR A 441 -16.65 -15.80 -1.06
CA THR A 441 -17.62 -14.71 -0.95
C THR A 441 -18.15 -14.33 -2.32
N ASN A 442 -19.47 -14.39 -2.50
CA ASN A 442 -20.13 -13.98 -3.73
C ASN A 442 -20.87 -12.66 -3.51
N CYS A 443 -20.79 -11.75 -4.48
CA CYS A 443 -21.58 -10.52 -4.48
C CYS A 443 -22.29 -10.35 -5.84
N HIS A 444 -23.51 -9.84 -5.81
CA HIS A 444 -24.33 -9.64 -7.00
C HIS A 444 -25.21 -8.38 -6.91
N LEU A 445 -25.28 -7.63 -8.01
CA LEU A 445 -26.10 -6.41 -8.16
C LEU A 445 -27.08 -6.54 -9.33
N VAL A 446 -28.25 -5.91 -9.20
CA VAL A 446 -29.15 -5.61 -10.33
C VAL A 446 -29.15 -4.10 -10.54
N VAL A 447 -28.81 -3.68 -11.76
CA VAL A 447 -28.65 -2.27 -12.14
C VAL A 447 -29.54 -1.96 -13.33
N SER A 448 -30.26 -0.84 -13.32
CA SER A 448 -31.08 -0.40 -14.45
C SER A 448 -30.73 1.00 -14.92
N GLU A 449 -31.19 1.38 -16.12
CA GLU A 449 -31.11 2.77 -16.57
C GLU A 449 -31.89 3.71 -15.63
N ALA A 450 -31.51 4.99 -15.64
CA ALA A 450 -32.14 6.02 -14.84
C ALA A 450 -33.59 6.27 -15.27
N PRO A 451 -34.50 6.61 -14.33
CA PRO A 451 -35.88 6.94 -14.68
C PRO A 451 -35.92 8.21 -15.54
N THR A 452 -36.78 8.21 -16.56
CA THR A 452 -37.02 9.41 -17.37
C THR A 452 -37.76 10.43 -16.53
N ARG A 453 -37.22 11.66 -16.43
CA ARG A 453 -37.88 12.75 -15.71
C ARG A 453 -38.31 13.85 -16.67
N PRO A 454 -39.61 14.20 -16.68
CA PRO A 454 -40.08 15.40 -17.35
C PRO A 454 -39.29 16.61 -16.85
N ARG A 455 -39.01 17.54 -17.77
CA ARG A 455 -38.38 18.82 -17.48
C ARG A 455 -39.37 19.91 -17.81
N HIS A 456 -39.36 20.97 -17.01
CA HIS A 456 -40.08 22.18 -17.37
C HIS A 456 -39.32 22.89 -18.51
N THR A 457 -40.06 23.40 -19.50
CA THR A 457 -39.48 24.25 -20.54
C THR A 457 -39.14 25.60 -19.92
N ASP A 458 -37.85 25.87 -19.71
CA ASP A 458 -37.41 27.17 -19.24
C ASP A 458 -37.36 28.18 -20.40
N THR A 459 -37.68 29.43 -20.11
CA THR A 459 -37.49 30.55 -21.03
C THR A 459 -36.00 30.74 -21.34
N PRO A 460 -35.59 30.88 -22.62
CA PRO A 460 -34.20 31.17 -22.98
C PRO A 460 -33.70 32.42 -22.24
N ARG A 461 -32.56 32.30 -21.54
CA ARG A 461 -31.95 33.38 -20.78
C ARG A 461 -30.43 33.17 -20.66
N ALA A 462 -29.71 34.24 -20.31
CA ALA A 462 -28.28 34.19 -20.06
C ALA A 462 -27.96 33.76 -18.62
N PHE A 463 -26.86 33.04 -18.43
CA PHE A 463 -26.36 32.62 -17.11
C PHE A 463 -24.94 33.13 -16.86
N VAL A 464 -24.64 33.43 -15.60
CA VAL A 464 -23.28 33.73 -15.14
C VAL A 464 -22.61 32.40 -14.80
N VAL A 465 -21.57 32.05 -15.54
CA VAL A 465 -20.88 30.76 -15.44
C VAL A 465 -19.46 31.00 -14.90
N PRO A 466 -19.21 30.72 -13.61
CA PRO A 466 -17.87 30.80 -13.03
C PRO A 466 -17.06 29.56 -13.39
N VAL A 467 -15.78 29.75 -13.70
CA VAL A 467 -14.77 28.69 -13.78
C VAL A 467 -13.57 29.13 -12.96
N SER A 468 -13.01 28.22 -12.17
CA SER A 468 -11.85 28.53 -11.36
C SER A 468 -10.87 27.38 -11.24
N ALA A 469 -9.63 27.72 -10.87
CA ALA A 469 -8.57 26.77 -10.58
C ALA A 469 -7.58 27.36 -9.56
N ARG A 470 -6.65 26.56 -9.03
CA ARG A 470 -5.69 27.05 -8.04
C ARG A 470 -4.54 27.84 -8.66
N THR A 471 -4.22 27.55 -9.92
CA THR A 471 -3.11 28.18 -10.64
C THR A 471 -3.46 28.47 -12.10
N PRO A 472 -2.81 29.45 -12.75
CA PRO A 472 -3.13 29.82 -14.13
C PRO A 472 -3.06 28.64 -15.10
N ARG A 473 -2.05 27.75 -14.94
CA ARG A 473 -1.91 26.54 -15.75
C ARG A 473 -3.09 25.58 -15.58
N GLU A 474 -3.55 25.38 -14.35
CA GLU A 474 -4.73 24.55 -14.08
C GLU A 474 -5.99 25.19 -14.66
N LEU A 475 -6.11 26.52 -14.60
CA LEU A 475 -7.25 27.24 -15.19
C LEU A 475 -7.31 27.03 -16.70
N THR A 476 -6.20 27.22 -17.41
CA THR A 476 -6.11 26.97 -18.86
C THR A 476 -6.51 25.53 -19.20
N ALA A 477 -6.01 24.53 -18.46
CA ALA A 477 -6.37 23.14 -18.69
C ALA A 477 -7.86 22.87 -18.44
N HIS A 478 -8.43 23.46 -17.38
CA HIS A 478 -9.83 23.28 -17.02
C HIS A 478 -10.77 23.93 -18.03
N LEU A 479 -10.46 25.15 -18.48
CA LEU A 479 -11.20 25.85 -19.54
C LEU A 479 -11.21 25.03 -20.83
N GLY A 480 -10.07 24.45 -21.22
CA GLY A 480 -9.98 23.56 -22.37
C GLY A 480 -10.84 22.31 -22.24
N ALA A 481 -10.75 21.60 -21.10
CA ALA A 481 -11.54 20.40 -20.86
C ALA A 481 -13.06 20.70 -20.86
N LEU A 482 -13.48 21.78 -20.21
CA LEU A 482 -14.89 22.21 -20.19
C LEU A 482 -15.37 22.61 -21.59
N ALA A 483 -14.56 23.33 -22.36
CA ALA A 483 -14.95 23.74 -23.72
C ALA A 483 -15.26 22.56 -24.65
N GLU A 484 -14.58 21.43 -24.47
CA GLU A 484 -14.82 20.22 -25.26
C GLU A 484 -16.02 19.40 -24.74
N ALA A 485 -16.29 19.42 -23.42
CA ALA A 485 -17.39 18.66 -22.83
C ALA A 485 -18.76 19.35 -22.90
N VAL A 486 -18.80 20.68 -22.78
CA VAL A 486 -20.05 21.47 -22.72
C VAL A 486 -21.00 21.23 -23.89
N PRO A 487 -20.56 21.10 -25.17
CA PRO A 487 -21.47 20.86 -26.29
C PRO A 487 -22.31 19.58 -26.17
N ALA A 488 -21.82 18.56 -25.45
CA ALA A 488 -22.55 17.31 -25.22
C ALA A 488 -23.53 17.38 -24.04
N ALA A 489 -23.53 18.46 -23.26
CA ALA A 489 -24.43 18.63 -22.14
C ALA A 489 -25.89 18.83 -22.59
N PRO A 490 -26.88 18.40 -21.81
CA PRO A 490 -28.29 18.51 -22.22
C PRO A 490 -28.77 19.95 -22.32
N ARG A 491 -28.34 20.82 -21.38
CA ARG A 491 -28.83 22.21 -21.26
C ARG A 491 -27.79 23.12 -20.62
N LEU A 492 -27.74 24.37 -21.06
CA LEU A 492 -26.88 25.40 -20.47
C LEU A 492 -27.15 25.63 -18.98
N ALA A 493 -28.42 25.61 -18.56
CA ALA A 493 -28.80 25.82 -17.16
C ALA A 493 -28.15 24.80 -16.21
N ASP A 494 -28.08 23.52 -16.62
CA ASP A 494 -27.49 22.45 -15.81
C ASP A 494 -25.97 22.62 -15.68
N VAL A 495 -25.31 23.02 -16.78
CA VAL A 495 -23.88 23.33 -16.80
C VAL A 495 -23.58 24.51 -15.88
N ALA A 496 -24.33 25.61 -16.04
CA ALA A 496 -24.19 26.79 -15.20
C ALA A 496 -24.44 26.47 -13.73
N TYR A 497 -25.50 25.74 -13.42
CA TYR A 497 -25.84 25.32 -12.06
C TYR A 497 -24.73 24.50 -11.43
N THR A 498 -24.24 23.48 -12.14
CA THR A 498 -23.16 22.61 -11.65
C THR A 498 -21.89 23.41 -11.37
N LEU A 499 -21.47 24.29 -12.28
CA LEU A 499 -20.28 25.14 -12.08
C LEU A 499 -20.47 26.19 -10.99
N CYS A 500 -21.68 26.71 -10.80
CA CYS A 500 -22.00 27.71 -9.78
C CYS A 500 -22.02 27.14 -8.36
N VAL A 501 -22.72 26.01 -8.15
CA VAL A 501 -23.03 25.50 -6.80
C VAL A 501 -22.45 24.13 -6.51
N GLY A 502 -22.07 23.38 -7.54
CA GLY A 502 -21.55 22.02 -7.43
C GLY A 502 -20.02 21.90 -7.52
N ARG A 503 -19.31 23.04 -7.58
CA ARG A 503 -17.85 23.10 -7.69
C ARG A 503 -17.25 23.92 -6.57
N ARG A 504 -16.03 23.55 -6.17
CA ARG A 504 -15.22 24.41 -5.31
C ARG A 504 -14.68 25.59 -6.11
N HIS A 505 -14.74 26.77 -5.51
CA HIS A 505 -14.23 28.00 -6.11
C HIS A 505 -12.82 28.34 -5.63
N HIS A 506 -11.89 28.46 -6.56
CA HIS A 506 -10.46 28.68 -6.34
C HIS A 506 -10.02 30.12 -6.68
N PRO A 507 -8.77 30.54 -6.36
CA PRO A 507 -8.33 31.93 -6.56
C PRO A 507 -8.23 32.40 -8.02
N GLU A 508 -7.82 31.53 -8.96
CA GLU A 508 -7.76 31.90 -10.38
C GLU A 508 -9.15 31.75 -10.98
N ARG A 509 -9.74 32.84 -11.46
CA ARG A 509 -11.17 32.91 -11.77
C ARG A 509 -11.43 33.53 -13.13
N VAL A 510 -12.35 32.91 -13.86
CA VAL A 510 -12.95 33.43 -15.09
C VAL A 510 -14.47 33.36 -14.93
N VAL A 511 -15.17 34.36 -15.46
CA VAL A 511 -16.64 34.37 -15.51
C VAL A 511 -17.08 34.58 -16.94
N VAL A 512 -17.97 33.70 -17.42
CA VAL A 512 -18.57 33.80 -18.75
C VAL A 512 -20.05 34.13 -18.60
N LEU A 513 -20.54 35.10 -19.37
CA LEU A 513 -21.96 35.28 -19.60
C LEU A 513 -22.37 34.42 -20.80
N ALA A 514 -23.11 33.34 -20.56
CA ALA A 514 -23.47 32.38 -21.61
C ALA A 514 -24.97 32.43 -21.95
N HIS A 515 -25.28 32.38 -23.25
CA HIS A 515 -26.67 32.32 -23.78
C HIS A 515 -26.99 30.97 -24.43
N SER A 516 -25.96 30.21 -24.81
CA SER A 516 -26.07 28.87 -25.38
C SER A 516 -24.85 28.03 -24.97
N LEU A 517 -24.95 26.71 -25.16
CA LEU A 517 -23.83 25.79 -24.94
C LEU A 517 -22.66 26.10 -25.89
N ASP A 518 -22.94 26.35 -27.17
CA ASP A 518 -21.92 26.71 -28.16
C ASP A 518 -21.24 28.05 -27.84
N GLY A 519 -22.03 29.02 -27.37
CA GLY A 519 -21.51 30.32 -26.94
C GLY A 519 -20.60 30.19 -25.71
N LEU A 520 -20.99 29.35 -24.74
CA LEU A 520 -20.16 29.02 -23.59
C LEU A 520 -18.86 28.34 -24.03
N ALA A 521 -18.92 27.28 -24.84
CA ALA A 521 -17.74 26.57 -25.32
C ALA A 521 -16.78 27.50 -26.08
N THR A 522 -17.30 28.39 -26.93
CA THR A 522 -16.50 29.39 -27.66
C THR A 522 -15.81 30.37 -26.71
N ALA A 523 -16.54 30.91 -25.73
CA ALA A 523 -15.98 31.83 -24.74
C ALA A 523 -14.93 31.16 -23.84
N LEU A 524 -15.10 29.88 -23.48
CA LEU A 524 -14.12 29.10 -22.74
C LEU A 524 -12.83 28.89 -23.54
N ARG A 525 -12.92 28.59 -24.86
CA ARG A 525 -11.73 28.50 -25.73
C ARG A 525 -11.01 29.84 -25.84
N ALA A 526 -11.75 30.93 -26.03
CA ALA A 526 -11.16 32.27 -26.09
C ALA A 526 -10.45 32.64 -24.78
N ALA A 527 -11.07 32.33 -23.63
CA ALA A 527 -10.47 32.54 -22.30
C ALA A 527 -9.22 31.68 -22.08
N ARG A 528 -9.24 30.41 -22.52
CA ARG A 528 -8.07 29.53 -22.52
C ARG A 528 -6.90 30.15 -23.29
N ASP A 529 -7.20 30.79 -24.42
CA ASP A 529 -6.22 31.40 -25.33
C ASP A 529 -5.86 32.86 -24.92
N GLY A 530 -6.28 33.30 -23.73
CA GLY A 530 -5.90 34.58 -23.12
C GLY A 530 -6.82 35.76 -23.45
N THR A 531 -7.93 35.54 -24.15
CA THR A 531 -8.93 36.58 -24.43
C THR A 531 -10.00 36.59 -23.33
N PRO A 532 -10.13 37.66 -22.51
CA PRO A 532 -11.08 37.69 -21.41
C PRO A 532 -12.53 37.65 -21.93
N PRO A 533 -13.45 36.90 -21.29
CA PRO A 533 -14.86 36.90 -21.68
C PRO A 533 -15.50 38.28 -21.57
N SER A 534 -16.38 38.61 -22.52
CA SER A 534 -17.18 39.84 -22.46
C SER A 534 -18.36 39.68 -21.50
N LEU A 535 -18.58 40.69 -20.67
CA LEU A 535 -19.78 40.84 -19.82
C LEU A 535 -20.64 42.04 -20.25
N ALA A 536 -20.42 42.60 -21.44
CA ALA A 536 -21.07 43.84 -21.89
C ALA A 536 -22.61 43.77 -21.82
N ASP A 537 -23.17 42.61 -22.18
CA ASP A 537 -24.63 42.38 -22.20
C ASP A 537 -25.20 41.88 -20.86
N ALA A 538 -24.38 41.83 -19.79
CA ALA A 538 -24.83 41.38 -18.49
C ALA A 538 -25.81 42.39 -17.85
N THR A 539 -26.90 41.89 -17.29
CA THR A 539 -27.79 42.71 -16.45
C THR A 539 -27.04 43.24 -15.22
N PRO A 540 -27.54 44.30 -14.53
CA PRO A 540 -26.89 44.84 -13.34
C PRO A 540 -26.68 43.80 -12.22
N GLU A 541 -27.58 42.83 -12.09
CA GLU A 541 -27.45 41.73 -11.12
C GLU A 541 -26.37 40.72 -11.53
N GLN A 542 -26.38 40.26 -12.79
CA GLN A 542 -25.37 39.33 -13.31
C GLN A 542 -23.96 39.94 -13.24
N ARG A 543 -23.83 41.23 -13.57
CA ARG A 543 -22.57 41.97 -13.43
C ARG A 543 -22.11 42.03 -11.98
N ARG A 544 -23.02 42.29 -11.04
CA ARG A 544 -22.71 42.26 -9.60
C ARG A 544 -22.18 40.89 -9.14
N LEU A 545 -22.82 39.80 -9.57
CA LEU A 545 -22.36 38.44 -9.27
C LEU A 545 -20.96 38.20 -9.85
N ALA A 546 -20.74 38.53 -11.13
CA ALA A 546 -19.47 38.35 -11.80
C ALA A 546 -18.34 39.17 -11.16
N ASP A 547 -18.56 40.47 -10.94
CA ASP A 547 -17.55 41.38 -10.38
C ASP A 547 -17.20 41.01 -8.93
N ALA A 548 -18.20 40.65 -8.10
CA ALA A 548 -17.97 40.17 -6.74
C ALA A 548 -17.16 38.87 -6.71
N TYR A 549 -17.41 37.95 -7.65
CA TYR A 549 -16.65 36.72 -7.78
C TYR A 549 -15.22 36.98 -8.27
N LEU A 550 -15.02 37.81 -9.29
CA LEU A 550 -13.69 38.17 -9.80
C LEU A 550 -12.86 38.92 -8.75
N ALA A 551 -13.49 39.68 -7.86
CA ALA A 551 -12.84 40.32 -6.72
C ALA A 551 -12.47 39.37 -5.56
N GLY A 552 -12.66 38.05 -5.72
CA GLY A 552 -12.33 37.05 -4.70
C GLY A 552 -13.49 36.66 -3.76
N GLY A 553 -14.64 37.32 -3.88
CA GLY A 553 -15.84 37.04 -3.07
C GLY A 553 -16.52 35.70 -3.39
N ARG A 554 -17.54 35.36 -2.60
CA ARG A 554 -18.41 34.17 -2.80
C ARG A 554 -19.87 34.62 -2.93
N PRO A 555 -20.26 35.21 -4.08
CA PRO A 555 -21.63 35.66 -4.28
C PRO A 555 -22.60 34.48 -4.29
N ASP A 556 -23.87 34.75 -3.96
CA ASP A 556 -24.92 33.75 -4.02
C ASP A 556 -25.34 33.49 -5.48
N PHE A 557 -24.65 32.55 -6.12
CA PHE A 557 -25.00 32.11 -7.46
C PHE A 557 -26.30 31.31 -7.51
N ALA A 558 -26.84 30.81 -6.39
CA ALA A 558 -28.06 30.00 -6.40
C ALA A 558 -29.29 30.85 -6.77
N ALA A 559 -29.26 32.15 -6.45
CA ALA A 559 -30.34 33.10 -6.76
C ALA A 559 -30.74 33.11 -8.24
N GLN A 560 -29.78 32.95 -9.18
CA GLN A 560 -30.07 32.95 -10.62
C GLN A 560 -30.92 31.74 -11.08
N PHE A 561 -31.06 30.72 -10.25
CA PHE A 561 -31.77 29.47 -10.56
C PHE A 561 -33.12 29.32 -9.85
N ALA A 562 -33.57 30.31 -9.06
CA ALA A 562 -34.81 30.22 -8.27
C ALA A 562 -36.08 29.93 -9.10
N GLN A 563 -36.05 30.25 -10.40
CA GLN A 563 -37.15 30.00 -11.36
C GLN A 563 -36.66 29.18 -12.56
N VAL A 564 -35.71 28.26 -12.34
CA VAL A 564 -35.12 27.40 -13.38
C VAL A 564 -35.10 25.97 -12.83
N ASP A 565 -35.62 25.01 -13.59
CA ASP A 565 -35.45 23.57 -13.28
C ASP A 565 -34.04 23.12 -13.69
N ALA A 566 -33.04 23.68 -13.00
CA ALA A 566 -31.63 23.38 -13.21
C ALA A 566 -31.21 22.17 -12.39
N ARG A 567 -30.46 21.26 -13.01
CA ARG A 567 -30.03 20.00 -12.41
C ARG A 567 -28.51 19.88 -12.44
N ARG A 568 -27.97 18.98 -11.63
CA ARG A 568 -26.55 18.61 -11.73
C ARG A 568 -26.32 17.84 -13.02
N THR A 569 -25.17 18.09 -13.65
CA THR A 569 -24.74 17.35 -14.84
C THR A 569 -23.26 16.99 -14.72
N PRO A 570 -22.85 15.80 -15.19
CA PRO A 570 -21.44 15.43 -15.30
C PRO A 570 -20.67 16.47 -16.09
N LEU A 571 -19.54 16.92 -15.53
CA LEU A 571 -18.60 17.84 -16.17
C LEU A 571 -17.18 17.40 -15.81
N PRO A 572 -16.18 17.65 -16.67
CA PRO A 572 -14.78 17.40 -16.36
C PRO A 572 -14.42 17.93 -14.96
N ALA A 573 -13.79 17.07 -14.15
CA ALA A 573 -13.28 17.47 -12.84
C ALA A 573 -12.15 18.51 -12.98
N HIS A 574 -11.87 19.23 -11.89
CA HIS A 574 -10.71 20.13 -11.82
C HIS A 574 -9.41 19.35 -12.13
N PRO A 575 -8.51 19.88 -12.99
CA PRO A 575 -7.30 19.17 -13.38
C PRO A 575 -6.30 19.09 -12.21
N LEU A 576 -5.83 17.89 -11.93
CA LEU A 576 -4.80 17.62 -10.93
C LEU A 576 -3.41 17.51 -11.58
N ARG A 577 -2.37 17.85 -10.81
CA ARG A 577 -0.97 17.70 -11.22
C ARG A 577 -0.51 16.26 -11.01
N GLY A 578 0.27 15.75 -11.96
CA GLY A 578 0.98 14.47 -11.81
C GLY A 578 2.41 14.68 -11.34
N THR A 579 2.62 14.99 -10.05
CA THR A 579 3.98 15.03 -9.48
C THR A 579 4.37 13.61 -9.04
N ARG A 580 5.59 13.19 -9.38
CA ARG A 580 6.11 11.88 -8.99
C ARG A 580 6.35 11.82 -7.47
N HIS A 581 5.78 10.80 -6.84
CA HIS A 581 5.97 10.42 -5.45
C HIS A 581 6.26 8.92 -5.39
N TRP A 582 7.53 8.57 -5.25
CA TRP A 582 7.99 7.19 -5.21
C TRP A 582 9.30 7.10 -4.43
N PRO A 583 9.54 6.05 -3.63
CA PRO A 583 10.83 5.88 -3.00
C PRO A 583 11.90 5.74 -4.06
N GLU A 584 12.82 6.71 -4.11
CA GLU A 584 14.02 6.58 -4.92
C GLU A 584 14.86 5.46 -4.34
N GLN A 585 15.25 4.50 -5.17
CA GLN A 585 16.30 3.57 -4.80
C GLN A 585 17.53 4.40 -4.45
N ALA A 586 17.97 4.31 -3.20
CA ALA A 586 19.31 4.78 -2.86
C ALA A 586 20.26 4.08 -3.84
N ALA A 587 20.98 4.86 -4.65
CA ALA A 587 22.06 4.30 -5.44
C ALA A 587 22.98 3.58 -4.46
N ALA A 588 23.00 2.25 -4.52
CA ALA A 588 23.90 1.46 -3.72
C ALA A 588 25.31 1.94 -4.08
N ALA A 589 25.98 2.64 -3.15
CA ALA A 589 27.41 2.81 -3.26
C ALA A 589 27.99 1.39 -3.38
N PRO A 590 28.86 1.10 -4.37
CA PRO A 590 29.32 -0.26 -4.59
C PRO A 590 30.01 -0.76 -3.32
N GLY A 591 29.39 -1.75 -2.67
CA GLY A 591 29.95 -2.37 -1.48
C GLY A 591 31.31 -2.99 -1.78
N LEU A 592 32.25 -2.87 -0.84
CA LEU A 592 33.57 -3.51 -0.97
C LEU A 592 33.37 -5.03 -0.97
N THR A 593 33.86 -5.71 -2.00
CA THR A 593 33.83 -7.16 -2.08
C THR A 593 35.19 -7.72 -1.69
N TRP A 594 35.22 -8.71 -0.80
CA TRP A 594 36.44 -9.30 -0.26
C TRP A 594 36.39 -10.83 -0.36
N TRP A 595 37.53 -11.48 -0.59
CA TRP A 595 37.64 -12.93 -0.56
C TRP A 595 38.28 -13.38 0.75
N VAL A 596 37.56 -14.20 1.50
CA VAL A 596 38.05 -14.87 2.70
C VAL A 596 38.56 -16.25 2.28
N ASP A 597 39.88 -16.35 2.16
CA ASP A 597 40.56 -17.57 1.76
C ASP A 597 40.79 -18.47 3.01
N PRO A 598 40.39 -19.77 2.99
CA PRO A 598 40.67 -20.72 4.06
C PRO A 598 42.16 -20.83 4.42
N ASP A 599 43.05 -20.64 3.45
CA ASP A 599 44.50 -20.79 3.61
C ASP A 599 45.16 -19.48 4.08
N ALA A 600 44.43 -18.35 4.06
CA ALA A 600 44.92 -17.11 4.64
C ALA A 600 45.11 -17.29 6.14
N TRP A 601 46.29 -16.92 6.66
CA TRP A 601 46.64 -17.20 8.04
C TRP A 601 45.67 -16.60 9.07
N GLN A 602 45.02 -15.47 8.75
CA GLN A 602 44.00 -14.84 9.57
C GLN A 602 42.78 -15.74 9.84
N VAL A 603 42.60 -16.77 9.01
CA VAL A 603 41.48 -17.72 9.03
C VAL A 603 42.00 -19.13 9.35
N ALA A 604 43.08 -19.57 8.70
CA ALA A 604 43.68 -20.89 8.88
C ALA A 604 44.13 -21.14 10.33
N ASP A 605 44.69 -20.12 10.98
CA ASP A 605 45.17 -20.20 12.38
C ASP A 605 44.05 -19.87 13.39
N HIS A 606 42.79 -19.74 12.97
CA HIS A 606 41.65 -19.48 13.86
C HIS A 606 40.52 -20.49 13.59
N ARG A 607 40.48 -21.59 14.35
CA ARG A 607 39.57 -22.73 14.10
C ARG A 607 38.63 -23.00 15.27
N VAL A 608 37.39 -23.35 14.94
CA VAL A 608 36.38 -23.84 15.88
C VAL A 608 36.06 -25.28 15.50
N GLY A 609 36.43 -26.23 16.37
CA GLY A 609 36.59 -27.63 15.99
C GLY A 609 37.58 -27.76 14.83
N ASP A 610 37.26 -28.57 13.83
CA ASP A 610 38.12 -28.76 12.66
C ASP A 610 37.92 -27.69 11.56
N THR A 611 37.04 -26.71 11.76
CA THR A 611 36.68 -25.73 10.71
C THR A 611 37.38 -24.39 10.91
N PRO A 612 38.05 -23.84 9.86
CA PRO A 612 38.52 -22.46 9.85
C PRO A 612 37.36 -21.46 9.91
N VAL A 613 37.47 -20.45 10.78
CA VAL A 613 36.44 -19.43 10.98
C VAL A 613 37.07 -18.06 10.97
N LEU A 614 36.47 -17.10 10.24
CA LEU A 614 36.88 -15.70 10.30
C LEU A 614 36.74 -15.18 11.75
N PRO A 615 37.82 -14.74 12.41
CA PRO A 615 37.73 -14.17 13.75
C PRO A 615 36.87 -12.89 13.76
N GLY A 616 36.22 -12.61 14.89
CA GLY A 616 35.41 -11.41 15.04
C GLY A 616 36.22 -10.12 14.81
N THR A 617 37.50 -10.12 15.16
CA THR A 617 38.46 -9.03 14.87
C THR A 617 38.80 -8.92 13.39
N GLY A 618 38.74 -10.02 12.62
CA GLY A 618 38.83 -10.00 11.16
C GLY A 618 37.66 -9.25 10.52
N ALA A 619 36.44 -9.41 11.04
CA ALA A 619 35.29 -8.62 10.61
C ALA A 619 35.45 -7.12 10.94
N LEU A 620 36.09 -6.78 12.06
CA LEU A 620 36.42 -5.39 12.40
C LEU A 620 37.49 -4.80 11.46
N ALA A 621 38.50 -5.59 11.10
CA ALA A 621 39.51 -5.17 10.14
C ALA A 621 38.89 -4.89 8.76
N LEU A 622 38.00 -5.77 8.27
CA LEU A 622 37.27 -5.55 7.03
C LEU A 622 36.37 -4.29 7.08
N ALA A 623 35.75 -4.02 8.24
CA ALA A 623 34.98 -2.79 8.43
C ALA A 623 35.86 -1.53 8.41
N ALA A 624 37.08 -1.60 8.97
CA ALA A 624 38.05 -0.51 8.92
C ALA A 624 38.54 -0.26 7.48
N VAL A 625 38.84 -1.32 6.72
CA VAL A 625 39.20 -1.24 5.30
C VAL A 625 38.07 -0.61 4.47
N ALA A 626 36.82 -1.04 4.69
CA ALA A 626 35.67 -0.47 4.00
C ALA A 626 35.40 1.00 4.34
N ALA A 627 35.86 1.45 5.51
CA ALA A 627 35.80 2.84 5.95
C ALA A 627 36.99 3.69 5.45
N GLY A 628 37.88 3.13 4.63
CA GLY A 628 39.03 3.80 4.04
C GLY A 628 40.36 3.58 4.76
N ASP A 629 40.35 2.92 5.93
CA ASP A 629 41.55 2.59 6.72
C ASP A 629 42.43 3.81 7.08
N GLU A 630 41.83 5.00 7.18
CA GLU A 630 42.52 6.26 7.43
C GLU A 630 42.19 6.84 8.81
N GLY A 631 43.21 6.96 9.66
CA GLY A 631 43.10 7.60 10.97
C GLY A 631 42.26 6.83 12.01
N PRO A 632 42.15 7.32 13.25
CA PRO A 632 41.41 6.62 14.29
C PRO A 632 39.92 6.43 13.94
N LEU A 633 39.40 5.22 14.16
CA LEU A 633 38.00 4.88 13.89
C LEU A 633 37.28 4.45 15.17
N GLU A 634 35.99 4.77 15.22
CA GLU A 634 35.04 4.26 16.20
C GLU A 634 33.98 3.42 15.50
N LEU A 635 33.81 2.18 15.95
CA LEU A 635 32.74 1.27 15.58
C LEU A 635 31.77 1.12 16.76
N SER A 636 30.53 1.54 16.59
CA SER A 636 29.48 1.45 17.61
C SER A 636 28.41 0.42 17.22
N GLY A 637 27.79 -0.20 18.23
CA GLY A 637 26.75 -1.20 18.02
C GLY A 637 27.23 -2.43 17.25
N VAL A 638 28.48 -2.86 17.48
CA VAL A 638 29.08 -4.01 16.82
C VAL A 638 28.33 -5.27 17.22
N ARG A 639 27.88 -6.04 16.22
CA ARG A 639 27.23 -7.35 16.41
C ARG A 639 27.84 -8.37 15.48
N TRP A 640 28.33 -9.47 16.05
CA TRP A 640 28.70 -10.68 15.31
C TRP A 640 27.48 -11.60 15.30
N LEU A 641 26.75 -11.58 14.19
CA LEU A 641 25.45 -12.24 14.10
C LEU A 641 25.60 -13.74 13.87
N ARG A 642 26.59 -14.12 13.04
CA ARG A 642 26.86 -15.51 12.66
C ARG A 642 28.36 -15.72 12.41
N PRO A 643 28.92 -16.88 12.78
CA PRO A 643 30.29 -17.24 12.39
C PRO A 643 30.37 -17.47 10.87
N LEU A 644 31.43 -16.93 10.25
CA LEU A 644 31.75 -17.21 8.86
C LEU A 644 32.76 -18.36 8.80
N HIS A 645 32.24 -19.57 8.62
CA HIS A 645 33.03 -20.77 8.37
C HIS A 645 33.60 -20.72 6.95
N ALA A 646 34.90 -20.89 6.81
CA ALA A 646 35.62 -20.83 5.55
C ALA A 646 36.35 -22.16 5.32
N ASP A 647 35.60 -23.23 5.03
CA ASP A 647 36.19 -24.51 4.58
C ASP A 647 36.64 -24.45 3.10
N THR A 648 36.14 -23.46 2.37
CA THR A 648 36.52 -23.10 1.00
C THR A 648 36.62 -21.58 0.89
N ALA A 649 37.31 -21.07 -0.13
CA ALA A 649 37.34 -19.63 -0.39
C ALA A 649 35.91 -19.09 -0.55
N GLN A 650 35.57 -18.06 0.24
CA GLN A 650 34.24 -17.45 0.25
C GLN A 650 34.33 -15.96 -0.04
N GLN A 651 33.47 -15.50 -0.94
CA GLN A 651 33.29 -14.09 -1.18
C GLN A 651 32.35 -13.51 -0.14
N VAL A 652 32.75 -12.38 0.44
CA VAL A 652 31.91 -11.56 1.32
C VAL A 652 31.77 -10.17 0.73
N ARG A 653 30.60 -9.58 0.93
CA ARG A 653 30.30 -8.21 0.52
C ARG A 653 30.13 -7.35 1.75
N ILE A 654 30.70 -6.16 1.71
CA ILE A 654 30.64 -5.19 2.78
C ILE A 654 29.79 -4.02 2.29
N ASP A 655 28.56 -3.97 2.78
CA ASP A 655 27.57 -2.97 2.38
C ASP A 655 27.55 -1.78 3.32
N THR A 656 27.52 -0.59 2.73
CA THR A 656 27.44 0.68 3.45
C THR A 656 26.07 1.33 3.26
N ASP A 657 25.47 1.74 4.37
CA ASP A 657 24.23 2.53 4.42
C ASP A 657 24.46 3.71 5.37
N GLY A 658 24.89 4.85 4.81
CA GLY A 658 25.43 5.96 5.58
C GLY A 658 26.62 5.50 6.45
N PRO A 659 26.62 5.73 7.78
CA PRO A 659 27.68 5.24 8.66
C PRO A 659 27.53 3.76 9.04
N ARG A 660 26.45 3.08 8.63
CA ARG A 660 26.22 1.66 8.96
C ARG A 660 26.95 0.77 7.96
N LEU A 661 27.64 -0.24 8.48
CA LEU A 661 28.38 -1.25 7.74
C LEU A 661 27.81 -2.64 8.04
N THR A 662 27.55 -3.42 6.99
CA THR A 662 27.08 -4.81 7.09
C THR A 662 27.95 -5.74 6.26
N LEU A 663 28.60 -6.70 6.91
CA LEU A 663 29.34 -7.79 6.26
C LEU A 663 28.36 -8.91 5.93
N ARG A 664 28.28 -9.31 4.65
CA ARG A 664 27.37 -10.32 4.13
C ARG A 664 28.08 -11.44 3.40
N ARG A 665 27.52 -12.65 3.46
CA ARG A 665 27.82 -13.76 2.55
C ARG A 665 26.55 -14.13 1.78
N GLY A 666 26.50 -13.84 0.49
CA GLY A 666 25.23 -13.85 -0.26
C GLY A 666 24.23 -12.90 0.42
N ASP A 667 23.03 -13.38 0.73
CA ASP A 667 21.99 -12.62 1.43
C ASP A 667 22.02 -12.76 2.97
N THR A 668 23.07 -13.39 3.51
CA THR A 668 23.19 -13.62 4.96
C THR A 668 24.09 -12.58 5.62
N ASP A 669 23.53 -11.81 6.56
CA ASP A 669 24.30 -10.90 7.42
C ASP A 669 25.18 -11.69 8.41
N ILE A 670 26.49 -11.41 8.37
CA ILE A 670 27.53 -12.02 9.20
C ILE A 670 27.85 -11.11 10.39
N ALA A 671 28.07 -9.82 10.13
CA ALA A 671 28.36 -8.82 11.16
C ALA A 671 27.84 -7.44 10.77
N THR A 672 27.52 -6.62 11.78
CA THR A 672 27.06 -5.24 11.57
C THR A 672 27.75 -4.28 12.54
N ALA A 673 28.05 -3.06 12.09
CA ALA A 673 28.55 -1.97 12.93
C ALA A 673 28.11 -0.61 12.39
N THR A 674 28.22 0.44 13.19
CA THR A 674 28.18 1.83 12.72
C THR A 674 29.55 2.46 12.88
N VAL A 675 30.17 2.90 11.79
CA VAL A 675 31.56 3.36 11.73
C VAL A 675 31.62 4.88 11.56
N ARG A 676 32.48 5.52 12.35
CA ARG A 676 32.74 6.97 12.31
C ARG A 676 34.21 7.26 12.59
N PRO A 677 34.77 8.37 12.08
CA PRO A 677 36.07 8.86 12.54
C PRO A 677 36.05 9.15 14.04
N SER A 678 37.09 8.73 14.74
CA SER A 678 37.28 9.02 16.17
C SER A 678 38.20 10.22 16.36
N THR A 679 37.74 11.21 17.12
CA THR A 679 38.54 12.38 17.53
C THR A 679 39.05 12.27 18.96
N GLU A 680 38.75 11.17 19.64
CA GLU A 680 39.15 10.94 21.02
C GLU A 680 40.67 10.66 21.10
N PRO A 681 41.44 11.36 21.95
CA PRO A 681 42.87 11.09 22.09
C PRO A 681 43.12 9.71 22.74
N PRO A 682 44.24 9.03 22.42
CA PRO A 682 44.57 7.74 23.04
C PRO A 682 44.86 7.92 24.54
N SER A 683 44.30 7.04 25.36
CA SER A 683 44.68 6.94 26.78
C SER A 683 46.05 6.29 26.94
N ARG A 684 46.63 6.34 28.15
CA ARG A 684 47.86 5.63 28.50
C ARG A 684 47.63 4.77 29.73
N LEU A 685 47.87 3.46 29.61
CA LEU A 685 47.73 2.49 30.69
C LEU A 685 48.92 2.60 31.65
N PRO A 686 48.67 2.68 32.97
CA PRO A 686 49.73 2.64 33.97
C PRO A 686 50.16 1.19 34.24
N LEU A 687 50.94 0.61 33.32
CA LEU A 687 51.27 -0.82 33.31
C LEU A 687 51.85 -1.33 34.65
N ASP A 688 52.75 -0.57 35.28
CA ASP A 688 53.34 -0.96 36.58
C ASP A 688 52.28 -1.05 37.70
N ALA A 689 51.36 -0.09 37.77
CA ALA A 689 50.29 -0.09 38.76
C ALA A 689 49.27 -1.21 38.51
N LEU A 690 48.96 -1.48 37.24
CA LEU A 690 48.08 -2.58 36.85
C LEU A 690 48.71 -3.95 37.17
N ALA A 691 50.03 -4.07 37.02
CA ALA A 691 50.77 -5.27 37.39
C ALA A 691 50.69 -5.54 38.91
N ASP A 692 50.70 -4.50 39.74
CA ASP A 692 50.51 -4.61 41.20
C ASP A 692 49.09 -5.06 41.58
N HIS A 693 48.07 -4.58 40.86
CA HIS A 693 46.67 -5.00 41.08
C HIS A 693 46.37 -6.44 40.60
N CYS A 694 47.23 -6.99 39.74
CA CYS A 694 47.10 -8.33 39.17
C CYS A 694 48.24 -9.26 39.64
N PRO A 695 48.31 -9.66 40.92
CA PRO A 695 49.48 -10.36 41.46
C PRO A 695 49.61 -11.82 41.01
N ARG A 696 48.53 -12.45 40.52
CA ARG A 696 48.53 -13.87 40.15
C ARG A 696 48.95 -14.05 38.70
N ILE A 697 50.10 -14.68 38.48
CA ILE A 697 50.65 -14.90 37.14
C ILE A 697 50.25 -16.30 36.64
N ARG A 698 49.76 -16.37 35.40
CA ARG A 698 49.50 -17.62 34.67
C ARG A 698 50.20 -17.58 33.31
N PRO A 699 50.91 -18.65 32.90
CA PRO A 699 51.48 -18.75 31.56
C PRO A 699 50.37 -18.77 30.50
N GLY A 700 50.58 -18.11 29.36
CA GLY A 700 49.65 -18.14 28.23
C GLY A 700 49.40 -19.56 27.70
N ALA A 701 50.38 -20.47 27.84
CA ALA A 701 50.23 -21.88 27.51
C ALA A 701 49.06 -22.57 28.27
N GLU A 702 48.78 -22.16 29.51
CA GLU A 702 47.62 -22.67 30.28
C GLU A 702 46.30 -22.19 29.65
N LEU A 703 46.25 -20.95 29.19
CA LEU A 703 45.09 -20.37 28.50
C LEU A 703 44.79 -21.11 27.20
N TYR A 704 45.81 -21.40 26.38
CA TYR A 704 45.60 -22.15 25.14
C TYR A 704 45.23 -23.61 25.37
N ALA A 705 45.78 -24.27 26.40
CA ALA A 705 45.36 -25.63 26.75
C ALA A 705 43.86 -25.68 27.09
N ARG A 706 43.32 -24.62 27.73
CA ARG A 706 41.88 -24.48 27.98
C ARG A 706 41.08 -24.24 26.71
N PHE A 707 41.58 -23.42 25.78
CA PHE A 707 40.94 -23.22 24.48
C PHE A 707 40.89 -24.50 23.66
N ASP A 708 42.00 -25.24 23.58
CA ASP A 708 42.08 -26.52 22.87
C ASP A 708 41.10 -27.56 23.46
N ALA A 709 41.00 -27.64 24.80
CA ALA A 709 40.05 -28.52 25.48
C ALA A 709 38.58 -28.17 25.21
N ALA A 710 38.31 -26.92 24.84
CA ALA A 710 36.97 -26.41 24.51
C ALA A 710 36.69 -26.35 23.00
N GLY A 711 37.60 -26.85 22.17
CA GLY A 711 37.45 -26.89 20.71
C GLY A 711 37.72 -25.57 19.99
N LEU A 712 38.43 -24.61 20.64
CA LEU A 712 39.01 -23.45 19.95
C LEU A 712 40.48 -23.69 19.70
N HIS A 713 40.82 -23.97 18.45
CA HIS A 713 42.19 -24.27 18.05
C HIS A 713 42.82 -23.05 17.39
N TYR A 714 43.61 -22.33 18.18
CA TYR A 714 44.44 -21.24 17.70
C TYR A 714 45.77 -21.77 17.15
N GLY A 715 46.09 -21.42 15.91
CA GLY A 715 47.37 -21.67 15.27
C GLY A 715 48.44 -20.66 15.69
N PRO A 716 49.69 -20.81 15.20
CA PRO A 716 50.83 -20.02 15.67
C PRO A 716 50.63 -18.50 15.61
N ALA A 717 49.90 -17.98 14.62
CA ALA A 717 49.68 -16.55 14.49
C ALA A 717 48.71 -15.94 15.52
N PHE A 718 47.82 -16.75 16.13
CA PHE A 718 46.87 -16.30 17.15
C PHE A 718 47.29 -16.69 18.58
N ARG A 719 48.38 -17.47 18.74
CA ARG A 719 48.94 -17.81 20.05
C ARG A 719 49.87 -16.71 20.60
N VAL A 720 49.35 -15.49 20.69
CA VAL A 720 50.15 -14.27 20.99
C VAL A 720 50.23 -13.92 22.47
N VAL A 721 49.35 -14.44 23.32
CA VAL A 721 49.38 -14.26 24.79
C VAL A 721 50.54 -15.06 25.41
N ASP A 722 51.52 -14.38 26.00
CA ASP A 722 52.67 -15.00 26.68
C ASP A 722 52.39 -15.26 28.16
N GLU A 723 51.86 -14.25 28.83
CA GLU A 723 51.59 -14.24 30.26
C GLU A 723 50.28 -13.52 30.54
N VAL A 724 49.48 -14.02 31.47
CA VAL A 724 48.31 -13.32 32.00
C VAL A 724 48.42 -13.16 33.51
N ARG A 725 48.32 -11.92 33.95
CA ARG A 725 48.25 -11.51 35.35
C ARG A 725 46.80 -11.29 35.75
N VAL A 726 46.36 -11.84 36.88
CA VAL A 726 44.94 -11.86 37.29
C VAL A 726 44.75 -11.20 38.66
N GLY A 727 43.97 -10.13 38.68
CA GLY A 727 43.55 -9.39 39.86
C GLY A 727 42.14 -9.77 40.34
N ASP A 728 41.50 -8.85 41.05
CA ASP A 728 40.08 -8.97 41.43
C ASP A 728 39.20 -8.24 40.41
N GLY A 729 38.48 -8.99 39.58
CA GLY A 729 37.63 -8.44 38.53
C GLY A 729 38.38 -7.84 37.31
N GLU A 730 39.70 -7.93 37.27
CA GLU A 730 40.55 -7.45 36.18
C GLU A 730 41.73 -8.39 35.87
N ALA A 731 42.29 -8.27 34.66
CA ALA A 731 43.43 -9.03 34.19
C ALA A 731 44.32 -8.19 33.27
N LEU A 732 45.63 -8.43 33.31
CA LEU A 732 46.64 -7.81 32.46
C LEU A 732 47.42 -8.90 31.72
N GLY A 733 47.29 -8.96 30.39
CA GLY A 733 47.99 -9.91 29.53
C GLY A 733 49.14 -9.26 28.78
N ARG A 734 50.28 -9.95 28.68
CA ARG A 734 51.40 -9.57 27.82
C ARG A 734 51.30 -10.32 26.50
N LEU A 735 51.34 -9.59 25.39
CA LEU A 735 51.23 -10.13 24.03
C LEU A 735 52.57 -10.03 23.31
N THR A 736 53.08 -11.15 22.78
CA THR A 736 54.27 -11.16 21.92
C THR A 736 53.96 -10.68 20.51
N GLY A 737 52.74 -10.92 20.03
CA GLY A 737 52.33 -10.58 18.67
C GLY A 737 52.72 -11.56 17.58
N THR A 738 52.52 -11.13 16.33
CA THR A 738 52.91 -11.82 15.10
C THR A 738 53.54 -10.83 14.13
N ASP A 739 54.63 -11.21 13.44
CA ASP A 739 55.23 -10.39 12.39
C ASP A 739 54.43 -10.43 11.07
N ARG A 740 53.29 -11.12 11.06
CA ARG A 740 52.44 -11.26 9.86
C ARG A 740 51.55 -10.03 9.68
N PRO A 741 51.49 -9.43 8.48
CA PRO A 741 50.70 -8.23 8.24
C PRO A 741 49.20 -8.51 8.31
N SER A 742 48.48 -7.64 9.02
CA SER A 742 47.01 -7.63 9.06
C SER A 742 46.40 -7.08 7.76
N TRP A 743 45.08 -7.19 7.61
CA TRP A 743 44.34 -6.60 6.48
C TRP A 743 44.14 -5.09 6.60
N SER A 744 44.22 -4.55 7.82
CA SER A 744 44.00 -3.15 8.16
C SER A 744 45.22 -2.59 8.87
N THR A 745 45.54 -1.32 8.59
CA THR A 745 46.56 -0.53 9.30
C THR A 745 46.07 -0.05 10.67
N LEU A 746 44.77 -0.14 10.93
CA LEU A 746 44.13 0.23 12.20
C LEU A 746 43.83 -0.96 13.11
N VAL A 747 43.64 -2.15 12.52
CA VAL A 747 43.25 -3.36 13.25
C VAL A 747 44.26 -4.47 13.03
N ASP A 748 45.13 -4.69 14.00
CA ASP A 748 45.89 -5.94 14.10
C ASP A 748 44.96 -7.04 14.61
N VAL A 749 44.58 -7.95 13.70
CA VAL A 749 43.58 -8.99 13.99
C VAL A 749 44.06 -9.97 15.07
N ALA A 750 45.36 -10.23 15.18
CA ALA A 750 45.92 -11.19 16.12
C ALA A 750 46.14 -10.56 17.49
N ALA A 751 46.67 -9.33 17.55
CA ALA A 751 46.85 -8.62 18.81
C ALA A 751 45.51 -8.27 19.47
N LEU A 752 44.53 -7.82 18.68
CA LEU A 752 43.19 -7.51 19.20
C LEU A 752 42.44 -8.77 19.63
N ASP A 753 42.59 -9.89 18.92
CA ASP A 753 42.01 -11.17 19.32
C ASP A 753 42.70 -11.69 20.59
N GLY A 754 44.02 -11.61 20.68
CA GLY A 754 44.78 -11.90 21.90
C GLY A 754 44.31 -11.09 23.11
N ALA A 755 43.95 -9.81 22.92
CA ALA A 755 43.38 -8.99 23.98
C ALA A 755 41.98 -9.49 24.43
N ILE A 756 41.16 -9.97 23.49
CA ILE A 756 39.88 -10.64 23.79
C ILE A 756 40.12 -11.98 24.49
N GLN A 757 41.13 -12.75 24.08
CA GLN A 757 41.48 -14.03 24.70
C GLN A 757 41.84 -13.87 26.19
N VAL A 758 42.57 -12.79 26.55
CA VAL A 758 42.87 -12.45 27.95
C VAL A 758 41.58 -12.29 28.76
N ALA A 759 40.49 -11.79 28.17
CA ALA A 759 39.22 -11.63 28.86
C ALA A 759 38.63 -12.97 29.36
N SER A 760 39.03 -14.09 28.74
CA SER A 760 38.57 -15.43 29.12
C SER A 760 39.06 -15.86 30.50
N VAL A 761 40.15 -15.28 31.04
CA VAL A 761 40.60 -15.59 32.41
C VAL A 761 39.67 -15.00 33.46
N LEU A 762 38.86 -14.01 33.07
CA LEU A 762 37.83 -13.44 33.90
C LEU A 762 36.47 -14.12 33.71
N ALA A 763 36.33 -15.10 32.80
CA ALA A 763 35.13 -15.93 32.69
C ALA A 763 35.08 -16.98 33.82
N GLY A 764 33.89 -17.48 34.17
CA GLY A 764 33.75 -18.55 35.17
C GLY A 764 34.43 -19.86 34.73
N ASP A 765 34.77 -20.73 35.69
CA ASP A 765 35.39 -22.02 35.39
C ASP A 765 34.46 -22.89 34.52
N GLY A 766 34.95 -23.28 33.33
CA GLY A 766 34.27 -24.23 32.44
C GLY A 766 33.43 -23.64 31.31
N GLU A 767 33.28 -22.31 31.21
CA GLU A 767 32.53 -21.67 30.12
C GLU A 767 33.45 -21.02 29.09
N LEU A 768 33.32 -21.45 27.82
CA LEU A 768 34.02 -20.84 26.70
C LEU A 768 33.21 -19.67 26.14
N LEU A 769 33.77 -18.47 26.14
CA LEU A 769 33.08 -17.25 25.75
C LEU A 769 33.43 -16.80 24.33
N LEU A 770 32.46 -16.78 23.42
CA LEU A 770 32.58 -16.21 22.07
C LEU A 770 32.04 -14.78 22.03
N PRO A 771 32.77 -13.80 21.45
CA PRO A 771 32.27 -12.44 21.26
C PRO A 771 30.96 -12.45 20.47
N PHE A 772 29.92 -11.82 21.02
CA PHE A 772 28.62 -11.70 20.37
C PHE A 772 28.30 -10.25 19.99
N ALA A 773 28.61 -9.32 20.88
CA ALA A 773 28.43 -7.90 20.62
C ALA A 773 29.45 -7.06 21.40
N ALA A 774 29.73 -5.86 20.90
CA ALA A 774 30.41 -4.81 21.63
C ALA A 774 29.64 -3.50 21.46
N ALA A 775 29.47 -2.76 22.55
CA ALA A 775 28.78 -1.47 22.50
C ALA A 775 29.58 -0.46 21.67
N ARG A 776 30.90 -0.43 21.86
CA ARG A 776 31.80 0.52 21.20
C ARG A 776 33.20 -0.08 21.07
N VAL A 777 33.83 0.14 19.92
CA VAL A 777 35.20 -0.26 19.60
C VAL A 777 35.92 0.94 19.03
N VAL A 778 37.06 1.32 19.60
CA VAL A 778 37.93 2.37 19.07
C VAL A 778 39.24 1.73 18.63
N VAL A 779 39.67 2.00 17.40
CA VAL A 779 40.92 1.46 16.81
C VAL A 779 41.76 2.60 16.24
N ARG A 780 43.08 2.47 16.30
CA ARG A 780 44.02 3.56 16.02
C ARG A 780 45.21 3.03 15.22
N PRO A 781 45.84 3.87 14.37
CA PRO A 781 47.10 3.50 13.75
C PRO A 781 48.16 3.27 14.82
N ALA A 782 48.87 2.15 14.75
CA ALA A 782 49.86 1.76 15.73
C ALA A 782 50.95 0.88 15.10
N ASP A 783 52.16 0.96 15.65
CA ASP A 783 53.19 -0.04 15.41
C ASP A 783 52.78 -1.32 16.12
N GLY A 784 52.96 -2.45 15.44
CA GLY A 784 52.57 -3.77 15.94
C GLY A 784 53.28 -4.17 17.24
N PRO A 785 52.89 -5.31 17.82
CA PRO A 785 53.40 -5.83 19.10
C PRO A 785 54.95 -5.92 19.20
N PRO A 786 55.53 -5.96 20.43
CA PRO A 786 54.92 -6.38 21.69
C PRO A 786 53.92 -5.39 22.29
N ALA A 787 52.86 -5.92 22.92
CA ALA A 787 51.72 -5.15 23.42
C ALA A 787 51.17 -5.69 24.76
N TRP A 788 50.32 -4.92 25.40
CA TRP A 788 49.64 -5.25 26.65
C TRP A 788 48.13 -5.17 26.49
N ALA A 789 47.41 -6.14 27.05
CA ALA A 789 45.96 -6.17 27.09
C ALA A 789 45.47 -6.04 28.54
N HIS A 790 44.75 -4.98 28.86
CA HIS A 790 44.06 -4.83 30.15
C HIS A 790 42.57 -5.10 29.98
N VAL A 791 42.04 -6.00 30.80
CA VAL A 791 40.62 -6.35 30.79
C VAL A 791 40.03 -6.12 32.17
N ARG A 792 38.86 -5.51 32.23
CA ARG A 792 38.11 -5.35 33.49
C ARG A 792 36.63 -5.64 33.31
N ARG A 793 35.99 -6.14 34.37
CA ARG A 793 34.53 -6.26 34.46
C ARG A 793 33.92 -4.90 34.78
N THR A 794 32.87 -4.54 34.05
CA THR A 794 32.02 -3.38 34.29
C THR A 794 30.55 -3.81 34.41
N PRO A 795 29.64 -2.95 34.91
CA PRO A 795 28.21 -3.27 34.95
C PRO A 795 27.61 -3.62 33.59
N ASP A 796 28.16 -3.06 32.50
CA ASP A 796 27.66 -3.18 31.13
C ASP A 796 28.37 -4.29 30.31
N GLY A 797 29.28 -5.07 30.91
CA GLY A 797 30.02 -6.15 30.27
C GLY A 797 31.52 -6.12 30.58
N LEU A 798 32.35 -6.49 29.60
CA LEU A 798 33.80 -6.41 29.71
C LEU A 798 34.32 -5.18 28.96
N THR A 799 35.32 -4.50 29.53
CA THR A 799 36.14 -3.53 28.81
C THR A 799 37.50 -4.16 28.53
N VAL A 800 37.92 -4.15 27.27
CA VAL A 800 39.24 -4.65 26.80
C VAL A 800 40.01 -3.46 26.23
N LEU A 801 41.21 -3.22 26.74
CA LEU A 801 42.12 -2.16 26.28
C LEU A 801 43.41 -2.82 25.78
N LEU A 802 43.77 -2.57 24.53
CA LEU A 802 45.04 -2.97 23.94
C LEU A 802 45.96 -1.75 23.91
N ALA A 803 47.16 -1.90 24.44
CA ALA A 803 48.16 -0.83 24.54
C ALA A 803 49.53 -1.31 24.05
N GLY A 804 50.33 -0.40 23.50
CA GLY A 804 51.72 -0.68 23.14
C GLY A 804 52.60 -0.89 24.37
N GLU A 805 53.89 -1.20 24.13
CA GLU A 805 54.88 -1.37 25.20
C GLU A 805 55.05 -0.11 26.07
N ASP A 806 54.84 1.08 25.49
CA ASP A 806 54.86 2.36 26.20
C ASP A 806 53.56 2.66 26.98
N GLY A 807 52.59 1.74 26.95
CA GLY A 807 51.28 1.87 27.58
C GLY A 807 50.29 2.72 26.78
N ARG A 808 50.63 3.26 25.60
CA ARG A 808 49.70 4.05 24.78
C ARG A 808 48.61 3.14 24.20
N GLU A 809 47.35 3.57 24.31
CA GLU A 809 46.19 2.85 23.77
C GLU A 809 46.27 2.72 22.24
N LEU A 810 46.16 1.48 21.76
CA LEU A 810 46.10 1.11 20.34
C LEU A 810 44.65 0.77 19.95
N ALA A 811 43.92 0.09 20.83
CA ALA A 811 42.51 -0.20 20.65
C ALA A 811 41.78 -0.32 21.99
N ARG A 812 40.46 -0.10 21.97
CA ARG A 812 39.58 -0.27 23.12
C ARG A 812 38.24 -0.86 22.69
N ILE A 813 37.76 -1.85 23.43
CA ILE A 813 36.43 -2.47 23.29
C ILE A 813 35.66 -2.24 24.58
N GLU A 814 34.50 -1.60 24.50
CA GLU A 814 33.61 -1.31 25.63
C GLU A 814 32.30 -2.08 25.48
N GLY A 815 31.78 -2.58 26.61
CA GLY A 815 30.54 -3.37 26.63
C GLY A 815 30.67 -4.65 25.80
N LEU A 816 31.82 -5.32 25.86
CA LEU A 816 32.01 -6.61 25.22
C LEU A 816 31.14 -7.64 25.94
N VAL A 817 30.20 -8.22 25.20
CA VAL A 817 29.32 -9.29 25.65
C VAL A 817 29.71 -10.55 24.91
N ALA A 818 30.01 -11.60 25.67
CA ALA A 818 30.33 -12.90 25.13
C ALA A 818 29.29 -13.95 25.53
N ARG A 819 29.11 -14.97 24.69
CA ARG A 819 28.17 -16.06 24.91
C ARG A 819 28.93 -17.38 25.10
N PRO A 820 28.42 -18.32 25.93
CA PRO A 820 28.94 -19.68 25.96
C PRO A 820 28.91 -20.30 24.56
N ALA A 821 30.00 -20.93 24.10
CA ALA A 821 29.97 -21.70 22.87
C ALA A 821 29.04 -22.92 23.02
N PRO A 822 28.26 -23.25 21.98
CA PRO A 822 27.40 -24.42 22.00
C PRO A 822 28.25 -25.71 22.08
N THR A 823 28.04 -26.50 23.12
CA THR A 823 28.65 -27.84 23.26
C THR A 823 27.68 -28.90 22.71
N GLY A 824 28.01 -29.49 21.55
CA GLY A 824 27.35 -30.69 20.99
C GLY A 824 26.34 -30.46 19.84
N PRO A 825 25.90 -31.54 19.14
CA PRO A 825 25.01 -31.46 17.99
C PRO A 825 23.62 -30.94 18.38
N GLN A 826 23.16 -29.89 17.69
CA GLN A 826 21.94 -29.16 18.01
C GLN A 826 20.67 -30.01 17.79
N THR A 827 19.96 -30.33 18.86
CA THR A 827 18.54 -30.71 18.79
C THR A 827 17.68 -29.44 18.73
N ASN A 828 16.78 -29.35 17.75
CA ASN A 828 15.79 -28.27 17.54
C ASN A 828 14.83 -28.09 18.73
N ALA A 829 15.29 -27.50 19.82
CA ALA A 829 14.44 -26.97 20.88
C ALA A 829 14.68 -25.46 21.02
N ARG A 830 13.63 -24.66 20.82
CA ARG A 830 13.68 -23.22 21.11
C ARG A 830 14.08 -23.03 22.58
N PRO A 831 15.04 -22.16 22.91
CA PRO A 831 15.34 -21.87 24.31
C PRO A 831 14.13 -21.16 24.94
N PRO A 832 13.88 -21.35 26.25
CA PRO A 832 12.84 -20.62 26.95
C PRO A 832 13.18 -19.13 26.95
N VAL A 833 12.23 -18.29 26.54
CA VAL A 833 12.35 -16.84 26.66
C VAL A 833 12.14 -16.47 28.12
N SER A 834 13.17 -15.92 28.76
CA SER A 834 13.02 -15.25 30.06
C SER A 834 12.62 -13.79 29.83
N VAL A 835 11.48 -13.38 30.38
CA VAL A 835 11.00 -11.99 30.37
C VAL A 835 11.19 -11.41 31.77
N LEU A 836 11.78 -10.22 31.87
CA LEU A 836 11.86 -9.47 33.12
C LEU A 836 10.52 -8.77 33.38
N VAL A 837 9.95 -9.01 34.56
CA VAL A 837 8.73 -8.33 35.04
C VAL A 837 9.16 -7.29 36.07
N PRO A 838 8.84 -6.00 35.89
CA PRO A 838 9.24 -4.97 36.85
C PRO A 838 8.53 -5.20 38.20
N HIS A 839 9.31 -5.30 39.26
CA HIS A 839 8.82 -5.34 40.63
C HIS A 839 9.10 -3.96 41.26
N TRP A 840 8.04 -3.26 41.64
CA TRP A 840 8.17 -1.93 42.24
C TRP A 840 8.30 -2.07 43.76
N THR A 841 9.31 -1.41 44.32
CA THR A 841 9.47 -1.21 45.77
C THR A 841 9.32 0.28 46.07
N GLU A 842 8.49 0.59 47.05
CA GLU A 842 8.24 1.95 47.51
C GLU A 842 9.54 2.53 48.12
N ALA A 843 10.01 3.66 47.60
CA ALA A 843 11.18 4.33 48.14
C ALA A 843 10.74 5.19 49.33
N ASP A 844 11.36 4.98 50.50
CA ASP A 844 11.10 5.81 51.68
C ASP A 844 11.32 7.29 51.37
N ALA A 845 10.44 8.13 51.93
CA ALA A 845 10.41 9.59 51.74
C ALA A 845 11.57 10.33 52.45
N GLY A 846 12.80 9.82 52.30
CA GLY A 846 14.02 10.53 52.65
C GLY A 846 14.49 11.39 51.48
N THR A 847 14.68 12.68 51.72
CA THR A 847 15.17 13.66 50.75
C THR A 847 16.44 13.14 50.04
N PRO A 848 16.41 12.87 48.72
CA PRO A 848 17.63 12.54 48.01
C PRO A 848 18.46 13.84 47.88
N ALA A 849 19.74 13.77 48.23
CA ALA A 849 20.68 14.83 47.87
C ALA A 849 20.69 14.99 46.33
N PRO A 850 20.78 16.21 45.78
CA PRO A 850 20.76 16.42 44.34
C PRO A 850 22.00 15.78 43.72
N ALA A 851 21.81 14.61 43.11
CA ALA A 851 22.82 14.02 42.24
C ALA A 851 22.84 14.85 40.95
N THR A 852 23.94 15.56 40.72
CA THR A 852 24.22 16.20 39.44
C THR A 852 24.36 15.11 38.38
N ALA A 853 23.31 14.91 37.58
CA ALA A 853 23.37 14.05 36.41
C ALA A 853 24.24 14.71 35.33
N PRO A 854 25.11 13.96 34.63
CA PRO A 854 25.88 14.49 33.50
C PRO A 854 24.95 14.88 32.35
N PRO A 855 25.35 15.84 31.48
CA PRO A 855 24.49 16.34 30.41
C PRO A 855 24.16 15.21 29.42
N GLY A 856 22.87 14.88 29.33
CA GLY A 856 22.32 13.84 28.46
C GLY A 856 20.79 13.99 28.31
N ARG A 857 20.20 13.28 27.35
CA ARG A 857 18.73 13.25 27.19
C ARG A 857 18.13 12.26 28.19
N THR A 858 17.29 12.76 29.09
CA THR A 858 16.56 11.96 30.10
C THR A 858 15.15 11.64 29.60
N LEU A 859 14.75 10.36 29.66
CA LEU A 859 13.36 9.96 29.44
C LEU A 859 12.65 9.89 30.80
N VAL A 860 11.67 10.77 31.01
CA VAL A 860 10.84 10.78 32.23
C VAL A 860 9.53 10.04 31.94
N LEU A 861 9.30 8.93 32.64
CA LEU A 861 8.05 8.18 32.58
C LEU A 861 7.24 8.47 33.84
N HIS A 862 6.03 9.03 33.68
CA HIS A 862 5.17 9.38 34.81
C HIS A 862 3.75 8.85 34.61
N ALA A 863 3.04 8.62 35.72
CA ALA A 863 1.60 8.39 35.71
C ALA A 863 0.84 9.70 35.41
N ARG A 864 -0.40 9.62 34.94
CA ARG A 864 -1.21 10.80 34.52
C ARG A 864 -1.30 11.94 35.56
N GLY A 865 -1.16 11.64 36.86
CA GLY A 865 -1.16 12.65 37.93
C GLY A 865 0.19 13.34 38.20
N GLY A 866 1.29 12.89 37.60
CA GLY A 866 2.65 13.43 37.78
C GLY A 866 3.10 14.39 36.69
N GLU A 867 2.16 14.87 35.86
CA GLU A 867 2.44 15.60 34.62
C GLU A 867 3.09 16.97 34.86
N ASP A 868 2.75 17.65 35.96
CA ASP A 868 3.34 18.95 36.30
C ASP A 868 4.79 18.83 36.81
N LEU A 869 5.10 17.75 37.55
CA LEU A 869 6.45 17.48 38.04
C LEU A 869 7.38 17.04 36.90
N ALA A 870 6.88 16.23 35.97
CA ALA A 870 7.62 15.79 34.80
C ALA A 870 7.92 16.94 33.82
N ARG A 871 7.11 17.99 33.81
CA ARG A 871 7.31 19.19 32.98
C ARG A 871 8.32 20.18 33.57
N ALA A 872 8.58 20.08 34.88
CA ALA A 872 9.51 20.93 35.61
C ALA A 872 10.94 20.38 35.66
N LEU A 873 11.13 19.09 35.35
CA LEU A 873 12.41 18.39 35.18
C LEU A 873 12.85 18.44 33.72
#